data_AF-A0A8H7KPF9-F1
#
_entry.id   AF-A0A8H7KPF9-F1
#
_cell.length_a   1.000
_cell.length_b   1.000
_cell.length_c   1.000
_cell.angle_alpha   90.00
_cell.angle_beta   90.00
_cell.angle_gamma   90.00
#
_symmetry.space_group_name_H-M   'P 1'
#
loop_
_entity.id
_entity.type
_entity.pdbx_description
1 polymer ?
#
loop_
_entity_poly.entity_id
_entity_poly.type
_entity_poly.pdbx_seq_one_letter_code
_entity_poly.pdbx_strand_id
1 'polypeptide(L)'
;MVMHSTVPGSGGVIIPPEMQRIVDQPGYLNFAKGGQKLRIMYSDQAGTFNPMLLSPFAMDCYTGNLDKVKAAVESGMAPDITGTEGALRFGYATIIVSGKRRIAYAQMVMKHVETLSYLLSRGCPPDVEDITGLTALIHATQHTASSPLDLARILLDAGANVNHRDRYGQVPIQSAFMSNNIPAIELLMEYGADLDIGDADGCIPRAFFVTCGPQVAAAVSKWLRIRSGEEALLAEKQCGKCKISGPDISLKLCSKCRSIKYCSASCQSQCVVKHEFYTAHNRAESHWPTHKRSCHPFSTANTVTLKPYYGELGMVGTLTPTADFTRRALGIPSDPTPERNMRGPRAPKSAESKSKSMVIKVQVPWIAPGKNAGLTGDLMVYNKKRDFICQIRRSDGPAEYDRISQVVRSQGVSGAKAYFAAELVKKDELVVKVSETLTDLNDFITPSQACIKPVEQVKPKENVKEPGGASTEIRIDSTGSYYEVEESSKAGKKLEQAQISLNDCLACSGCITSAESVLITLQSHTEVLNVLAANPSPAAPEHKIPVISIAPQSLASLSAALSSSSRTPTDVRRVLRRVQAFCTQALGFAHAFDTTFARHVALREHAREFAERRAGEGKLPMLASACPGWICYAEKAHAEMLPFISRTKSPQQVMGTLVKEWLGEKWGKKPDEIYHVSVMPCYDKKLEASRTDFHNELYSTRDVDCVITTGELELLMREKEWDLSLPVPGELDPSPDAVFPELMEHPGTSSGSYLHTLIASIMTESLNPLTHTSRTVRGADYEEHTLADAAGAVVFRGATCYGFRNLQNVVRKVGREAGVQVGRGAAGRMGGGIRARMKKGAEERERGYDYVEVMACPGGCVNGGGQLKPPARTRDAEG
;
A
#
# COMPACT_ATOMS: atom_id res chain seq x y z
N MET A 1 34.15 -25.70 16.35
CA MET A 1 33.06 -26.33 17.14
C MET A 1 32.72 -25.38 18.26
N VAL A 2 31.53 -24.78 18.25
CA VAL A 2 31.02 -24.01 19.40
C VAL A 2 30.61 -25.03 20.45
N MET A 3 31.15 -24.92 21.67
CA MET A 3 30.74 -25.78 22.79
C MET A 3 29.36 -25.32 23.27
N HIS A 4 28.44 -26.26 23.51
CA HIS A 4 27.10 -25.98 24.03
C HIS A 4 26.94 -26.59 25.43
N SER A 5 26.21 -25.89 26.31
CA SER A 5 25.90 -26.40 27.64
C SER A 5 24.73 -27.37 27.55
N THR A 6 24.80 -28.50 28.26
CA THR A 6 23.68 -29.43 28.45
C THR A 6 23.04 -29.30 29.85
N VAL A 7 23.53 -28.36 30.67
CA VAL A 7 23.08 -28.17 32.05
C VAL A 7 21.68 -27.54 32.07
N PRO A 8 20.70 -28.12 32.79
CA PRO A 8 19.38 -27.50 32.97
C PRO A 8 19.48 -26.10 33.60
N GLY A 9 18.68 -25.14 33.11
CA GLY A 9 18.72 -23.73 33.52
C GLY A 9 19.80 -22.89 32.83
N SER A 10 20.67 -23.49 32.00
CA SER A 10 21.72 -22.74 31.28
C SER A 10 21.23 -22.07 29.99
N GLY A 11 20.08 -22.50 29.44
CA GLY A 11 19.60 -22.07 28.14
C GLY A 11 20.51 -22.51 26.97
N GLY A 12 21.36 -23.52 27.17
CA GLY A 12 22.28 -24.03 26.14
C GLY A 12 23.55 -23.20 25.91
N VAL A 13 23.65 -22.04 26.56
CA VAL A 13 24.72 -21.06 26.33
C VAL A 13 25.89 -21.30 27.28
N ILE A 14 27.11 -21.17 26.76
CA ILE A 14 28.35 -21.15 27.55
C ILE A 14 28.98 -19.76 27.38
N ILE A 15 29.45 -19.15 28.47
CA ILE A 15 30.25 -17.92 28.37
C ILE A 15 31.73 -18.32 28.27
N PRO A 16 32.39 -18.10 27.11
CA PRO A 16 33.81 -18.39 27.01
C PRO A 16 34.62 -17.58 28.02
N PRO A 17 35.73 -18.10 28.58
CA PRO A 17 36.58 -17.36 29.52
C PRO A 17 37.11 -16.02 28.96
N GLU A 18 37.25 -15.93 27.64
CA GLU A 18 37.58 -14.67 26.98
C GLU A 18 36.42 -13.66 26.97
N MET A 19 35.19 -14.12 26.74
CA MET A 19 33.99 -13.28 26.81
C MET A 19 33.81 -12.74 28.24
N GLN A 20 33.93 -13.61 29.25
CA GLN A 20 33.83 -13.22 30.66
C GLN A 20 34.87 -12.16 31.03
N ARG A 21 36.14 -12.36 30.63
CA ARG A 21 37.21 -11.37 30.84
C ARG A 21 36.91 -9.99 30.25
N ILE A 22 36.20 -9.91 29.13
CA ILE A 22 35.83 -8.62 28.52
C ILE A 22 34.63 -8.01 29.25
N VAL A 23 33.63 -8.81 29.60
CA VAL A 23 32.45 -8.37 30.36
C VAL A 23 32.84 -7.77 31.71
N ASP A 24 33.78 -8.39 32.41
CA ASP A 24 34.21 -8.01 33.77
C ASP A 24 35.02 -6.70 33.84
N GLN A 25 35.44 -6.14 32.70
CA GLN A 25 36.19 -4.87 32.70
C GLN A 25 35.31 -3.71 33.20
N PRO A 26 35.83 -2.77 34.01
CA PRO A 26 35.03 -1.66 34.51
C PRO A 26 34.68 -0.62 33.43
N GLY A 27 33.50 0.01 33.58
CA GLY A 27 32.99 1.06 32.69
C GLY A 27 32.59 0.56 31.30
N TYR A 28 32.27 1.47 30.38
CA TYR A 28 31.84 1.09 29.03
C TYR A 28 32.97 0.49 28.18
N LEU A 29 32.59 -0.37 27.23
CA LEU A 29 33.45 -1.16 26.36
C LEU A 29 33.49 -0.56 24.95
N ASN A 30 34.49 0.27 24.69
CA ASN A 30 34.79 0.79 23.35
C ASN A 30 35.57 -0.23 22.51
N PHE A 31 35.94 0.13 21.28
CA PHE A 31 36.71 -0.74 20.39
C PHE A 31 38.03 -1.23 21.03
N ALA A 32 38.77 -0.33 21.70
CA ALA A 32 40.06 -0.64 22.32
C ALA A 32 39.94 -1.61 23.51
N LYS A 33 38.82 -1.59 24.23
CA LYS A 33 38.51 -2.51 25.33
C LYS A 33 37.91 -3.84 24.87
N GLY A 34 37.80 -4.06 23.56
CA GLY A 34 37.28 -5.31 22.98
C GLY A 34 35.76 -5.33 22.79
N GLY A 35 35.07 -4.19 22.79
CA GLY A 35 33.62 -4.11 22.62
C GLY A 35 33.11 -4.80 21.35
N GLN A 36 33.77 -4.59 20.21
CA GLN A 36 33.40 -5.27 18.96
C GLN A 36 33.59 -6.79 19.04
N LYS A 37 34.65 -7.24 19.72
CA LYS A 37 34.90 -8.68 19.93
C LYS A 37 33.79 -9.28 20.80
N LEU A 38 33.37 -8.57 21.85
CA LEU A 38 32.26 -8.99 22.70
C LEU A 38 30.94 -9.07 21.95
N ARG A 39 30.63 -8.14 21.03
CA ARG A 39 29.40 -8.20 20.20
C ARG A 39 29.35 -9.47 19.35
N ILE A 40 30.46 -9.82 18.72
CA ILE A 40 30.57 -11.04 17.89
C ILE A 40 30.37 -12.27 18.77
N MET A 41 31.12 -12.37 19.88
CA MET A 41 30.99 -13.50 20.81
C MET A 41 29.59 -13.61 21.40
N TYR A 42 28.96 -12.50 21.79
CA TYR A 42 27.58 -12.48 22.28
C TYR A 42 26.60 -12.96 21.21
N SER A 43 26.72 -12.48 19.97
CA SER A 43 25.87 -12.92 18.85
C SER A 43 26.02 -14.42 18.58
N ASP A 44 27.26 -14.92 18.57
CA ASP A 44 27.56 -16.34 18.38
C ASP A 44 26.92 -17.18 19.49
N GLN A 45 27.10 -16.76 20.75
CA GLN A 45 26.52 -17.46 21.90
C GLN A 45 24.98 -17.39 21.94
N ALA A 46 24.39 -16.22 21.66
CA ALA A 46 22.94 -16.06 21.58
C ALA A 46 22.31 -16.89 20.46
N GLY A 47 23.06 -17.21 19.39
CA GLY A 47 22.64 -18.15 18.34
C GLY A 47 22.55 -19.61 18.81
N THR A 48 23.22 -19.96 19.91
CA THR A 48 23.18 -21.32 20.51
C THR A 48 22.07 -21.50 21.55
N PHE A 49 21.30 -20.45 21.81
CA PHE A 49 20.26 -20.46 22.82
C PHE A 49 19.22 -21.56 22.56
N ASN A 50 19.06 -22.47 23.52
CA ASN A 50 18.11 -23.56 23.49
C ASN A 50 17.06 -23.38 24.60
N PRO A 51 15.80 -23.03 24.27
CA PRO A 51 14.76 -22.81 25.25
C PRO A 51 14.38 -24.07 26.04
N MET A 52 14.66 -25.29 25.52
CA MET A 52 14.41 -26.54 26.24
C MET A 52 15.29 -26.72 27.47
N LEU A 53 16.35 -25.92 27.61
CA LEU A 53 17.27 -25.92 28.74
C LEU A 53 17.02 -24.77 29.71
N LEU A 54 15.88 -24.09 29.62
CA LEU A 54 15.42 -23.12 30.62
C LEU A 54 14.81 -23.84 31.84
N SER A 55 14.79 -23.18 33.00
CA SER A 55 13.96 -23.64 34.12
C SER A 55 12.49 -23.72 33.73
N PRO A 56 11.66 -24.53 34.41
CA PRO A 56 10.24 -24.66 34.09
C PRO A 56 9.51 -23.31 34.03
N PHE A 57 9.76 -22.43 35.02
CA PHE A 57 9.13 -21.11 35.05
C PHE A 57 9.63 -20.20 33.91
N ALA A 58 10.93 -20.20 33.61
CA ALA A 58 11.48 -19.46 32.48
C ALA A 58 10.94 -19.97 31.14
N MET A 59 10.71 -21.27 31.00
CA MET A 59 10.11 -21.86 29.80
C MET A 59 8.63 -21.47 29.66
N ASP A 60 7.88 -21.42 30.75
CA ASP A 60 6.49 -20.92 30.74
C ASP A 60 6.45 -19.42 30.39
N CYS A 61 7.42 -18.62 30.84
CA CYS A 61 7.59 -17.24 30.41
C CYS A 61 7.97 -17.13 28.91
N TYR A 62 8.91 -17.94 28.45
CA TYR A 62 9.36 -17.98 27.05
C TYR A 62 8.21 -18.36 26.10
N THR A 63 7.36 -19.29 26.52
CA THR A 63 6.19 -19.70 25.75
C THR A 63 5.01 -18.75 25.91
N GLY A 64 4.99 -17.89 26.92
CA GLY A 64 3.82 -17.04 27.21
C GLY A 64 2.63 -17.87 27.73
N ASN A 65 2.91 -18.91 28.51
CA ASN A 65 1.88 -19.71 29.18
C ASN A 65 1.38 -18.99 30.44
N LEU A 66 0.47 -18.05 30.23
CA LEU A 66 -0.05 -17.17 31.29
C LEU A 66 -0.57 -17.95 32.50
N ASP A 67 -1.31 -19.03 32.28
CA ASP A 67 -2.00 -19.75 33.35
C ASP A 67 -0.99 -20.42 34.30
N LYS A 68 0.07 -21.02 33.75
CA LYS A 68 1.16 -21.59 34.56
C LYS A 68 2.00 -20.52 35.26
N VAL A 69 2.29 -19.42 34.58
CA VAL A 69 3.03 -18.30 35.19
C VAL A 69 2.24 -17.72 36.37
N LYS A 70 0.94 -17.49 36.20
CA LYS A 70 0.05 -17.04 37.30
C LYS A 70 0.04 -18.03 38.46
N ALA A 71 -0.17 -19.31 38.16
CA ALA A 71 -0.21 -20.35 39.19
C ALA A 71 1.08 -20.39 40.01
N ALA A 72 2.25 -20.34 39.36
CA ALA A 72 3.54 -20.35 40.05
C ALA A 72 3.77 -19.10 40.91
N VAL A 73 3.41 -17.91 40.41
CA VAL A 73 3.56 -16.65 41.17
C VAL A 73 2.60 -16.63 42.38
N GLU A 74 1.35 -17.03 42.19
CA GLU A 74 0.32 -17.01 43.24
C GLU A 74 0.54 -18.08 44.30
N SER A 75 1.10 -19.24 43.92
CA SER A 75 1.46 -20.29 44.87
C SER A 75 2.79 -20.04 45.58
N GLY A 76 3.52 -18.96 45.26
CA GLY A 76 4.87 -18.70 45.78
C GLY A 76 5.94 -19.69 45.32
N MET A 77 5.68 -20.47 44.26
CA MET A 77 6.65 -21.42 43.68
C MET A 77 7.49 -20.79 42.56
N ALA A 78 7.13 -19.60 42.10
CA ALA A 78 7.93 -18.85 41.14
C ALA A 78 9.29 -18.48 41.75
N PRO A 79 10.37 -18.52 40.95
CA PRO A 79 11.65 -17.93 41.34
C PRO A 79 11.49 -16.41 41.56
N ASP A 80 12.52 -15.78 42.12
CA ASP A 80 12.58 -14.33 42.24
C ASP A 80 12.44 -13.68 40.85
N ILE A 81 11.29 -13.08 40.59
CA ILE A 81 10.95 -12.46 39.30
C ILE A 81 11.79 -11.21 39.00
N THR A 82 12.57 -10.73 39.98
CA THR A 82 13.58 -9.68 39.79
C THR A 82 14.95 -10.21 39.34
N GLY A 83 15.12 -11.54 39.39
CA GLY A 83 16.35 -12.23 39.02
C GLY A 83 16.52 -12.46 37.52
N THR A 84 17.49 -13.33 37.19
CA THR A 84 17.88 -13.66 35.82
C THR A 84 18.03 -15.16 35.62
N GLU A 85 17.80 -15.62 34.39
CA GLU A 85 17.96 -17.02 33.97
C GLU A 85 19.14 -17.18 33.00
N GLY A 86 19.83 -18.32 33.08
CA GLY A 86 20.85 -18.73 32.12
C GLY A 86 22.15 -17.93 32.16
N ALA A 87 23.12 -18.38 31.37
CA ALA A 87 24.47 -17.81 31.39
C ALA A 87 24.53 -16.38 30.81
N LEU A 88 23.57 -16.01 29.96
CA LEU A 88 23.43 -14.64 29.45
C LEU A 88 22.74 -13.69 30.43
N ARG A 89 22.25 -14.19 31.57
CA ARG A 89 21.55 -13.40 32.60
C ARG A 89 20.28 -12.72 32.06
N PHE A 90 19.42 -13.46 31.36
CA PHE A 90 18.17 -12.89 30.86
C PHE A 90 17.16 -12.70 32.00
N GLY A 91 16.69 -11.48 32.21
CA GLY A 91 15.50 -11.23 33.05
C GLY A 91 14.22 -11.81 32.42
N TYR A 92 13.20 -12.07 33.23
CA TYR A 92 11.97 -12.72 32.75
C TYR A 92 11.23 -11.91 31.67
N ALA A 93 11.28 -10.58 31.70
CA ALA A 93 10.79 -9.74 30.61
C ALA A 93 11.54 -9.99 29.27
N THR A 94 12.87 -10.11 29.33
CA THR A 94 13.71 -10.44 28.16
C THR A 94 13.43 -11.84 27.63
N ILE A 95 13.11 -12.80 28.50
CA ILE A 95 12.73 -14.17 28.12
C ILE A 95 11.39 -14.17 27.36
N ILE A 96 10.40 -13.40 27.82
CA ILE A 96 9.10 -13.26 27.14
C ILE A 96 9.28 -12.61 25.76
N VAL A 97 10.03 -11.50 25.69
CA VAL A 97 10.36 -10.82 24.41
C VAL A 97 11.10 -11.78 23.47
N SER A 98 12.05 -12.55 24.00
CA SER A 98 12.80 -13.56 23.26
C SER A 98 11.91 -14.67 22.71
N GLY A 99 10.93 -15.11 23.49
CA GLY A 99 9.92 -16.10 23.12
C GLY A 99 9.06 -15.63 21.96
N LYS A 100 8.43 -14.45 22.11
CA LYS A 100 7.61 -13.82 21.06
C LYS A 100 8.37 -13.67 19.74
N ARG A 101 9.67 -13.38 19.80
CA ARG A 101 10.54 -13.21 18.62
C ARG A 101 10.93 -14.51 17.92
N ARG A 102 11.14 -15.60 18.68
CA ARG A 102 11.74 -16.85 18.19
C ARG A 102 10.73 -17.97 17.94
N ILE A 103 9.56 -17.92 18.56
CA ILE A 103 8.49 -18.91 18.35
C ILE A 103 7.72 -18.52 17.10
N ALA A 104 8.07 -19.13 15.96
CA ALA A 104 7.42 -18.87 14.68
C ALA A 104 6.19 -19.77 14.42
N TYR A 105 6.10 -20.91 15.09
CA TYR A 105 5.04 -21.92 14.91
C TYR A 105 4.87 -22.74 16.19
N ALA A 106 3.73 -22.61 16.86
CA ALA A 106 3.31 -23.57 17.88
C ALA A 106 1.78 -23.65 17.88
N GLN A 107 1.23 -24.87 17.92
CA GLN A 107 -0.20 -25.19 17.95
C GLN A 107 -0.90 -24.77 19.26
N MET A 108 -0.31 -23.87 20.07
CA MET A 108 -0.85 -23.37 21.35
C MET A 108 -1.04 -21.85 21.29
N VAL A 109 -2.10 -21.35 21.93
CA VAL A 109 -2.34 -19.90 22.09
C VAL A 109 -1.31 -19.34 23.07
N MET A 110 -0.30 -18.65 22.53
CA MET A 110 0.76 -18.01 23.32
C MET A 110 0.33 -16.59 23.72
N LYS A 111 0.29 -16.31 25.02
CA LYS A 111 -0.22 -15.05 25.60
C LYS A 111 0.93 -14.16 26.09
N HIS A 112 1.92 -13.88 25.24
CA HIS A 112 3.12 -13.13 25.65
C HIS A 112 2.80 -11.70 26.15
N VAL A 113 1.83 -11.03 25.53
CA VAL A 113 1.38 -9.68 25.89
C VAL A 113 0.80 -9.66 27.31
N GLU A 114 -0.11 -10.59 27.59
CA GLU A 114 -0.77 -10.73 28.87
C GLU A 114 0.20 -11.24 29.94
N THR A 115 1.11 -12.14 29.57
CA THR A 115 2.14 -12.67 30.48
C THR A 115 3.11 -11.58 30.92
N LEU A 116 3.57 -10.74 29.98
CA LEU A 116 4.43 -9.60 30.31
C LEU A 116 3.71 -8.60 31.20
N SER A 117 2.48 -8.22 30.82
CA SER A 117 1.67 -7.28 31.60
C SER A 117 1.41 -7.78 33.02
N TYR A 118 1.13 -9.08 33.17
CA TYR A 118 0.95 -9.71 34.48
C TYR A 118 2.23 -9.65 35.31
N LEU A 119 3.38 -10.08 34.78
CA LEU A 119 4.63 -10.06 35.56
C LEU A 119 5.03 -8.64 35.97
N LEU A 120 4.91 -7.66 35.06
CA LEU A 120 5.16 -6.25 35.39
C LEU A 120 4.23 -5.77 36.51
N SER A 121 2.94 -6.13 36.47
CA SER A 121 1.98 -5.80 37.54
C SER A 121 2.29 -6.46 38.90
N ARG A 122 3.13 -7.51 38.91
CA ARG A 122 3.61 -8.19 40.11
C ARG A 122 4.99 -7.73 40.57
N GLY A 123 5.58 -6.71 39.93
CA GLY A 123 6.86 -6.14 40.32
C GLY A 123 8.08 -6.70 39.55
N CYS A 124 7.86 -7.40 38.43
CA CYS A 124 8.95 -7.73 37.51
C CYS A 124 9.60 -6.43 36.97
N PRO A 125 10.92 -6.24 37.07
CA PRO A 125 11.56 -5.01 36.60
C PRO A 125 11.67 -5.01 35.06
N PRO A 126 11.33 -3.91 34.37
CA PRO A 126 11.42 -3.84 32.91
C PRO A 126 12.87 -3.73 32.38
N ASP A 127 13.79 -3.22 33.21
CA ASP A 127 15.17 -2.89 32.84
C ASP A 127 16.22 -3.84 33.42
N VAL A 128 15.85 -5.12 33.64
CA VAL A 128 16.85 -6.13 34.02
C VAL A 128 17.87 -6.31 32.88
N GLU A 129 19.13 -6.04 33.19
CA GLU A 129 20.27 -6.13 32.28
C GLU A 129 20.72 -7.58 32.09
N ASP A 130 20.96 -7.95 30.83
CA ASP A 130 21.73 -9.15 30.50
C ASP A 130 23.24 -8.96 30.71
N ILE A 131 24.04 -10.00 30.44
CA ILE A 131 25.50 -9.97 30.62
C ILE A 131 26.23 -8.85 29.84
N THR A 132 25.58 -8.29 28.82
CA THR A 132 26.05 -7.14 28.02
C THR A 132 25.31 -5.84 28.30
N GLY A 133 24.46 -5.80 29.33
CA GLY A 133 23.71 -4.61 29.71
C GLY A 133 22.48 -4.34 28.83
N LEU A 134 22.06 -5.30 27.99
CA LEU A 134 20.87 -5.14 27.15
C LEU A 134 19.61 -5.43 27.98
N THR A 135 18.61 -4.56 27.91
CA THR A 135 17.31 -4.72 28.56
C THR A 135 16.29 -5.34 27.60
N ALA A 136 15.13 -5.73 28.14
CA ALA A 136 14.01 -6.25 27.35
C ALA A 136 13.59 -5.28 26.23
N LEU A 137 13.66 -3.97 26.47
CA LEU A 137 13.33 -2.93 25.49
C LEU A 137 14.32 -2.92 24.29
N ILE A 138 15.62 -3.09 24.56
CA ILE A 138 16.63 -3.15 23.50
C ILE A 138 16.40 -4.40 22.64
N HIS A 139 16.14 -5.54 23.29
CA HIS A 139 15.80 -6.79 22.58
C HIS A 139 14.51 -6.67 21.76
N ALA A 140 13.52 -5.89 22.19
CA ALA A 140 12.27 -5.71 21.46
C ALA A 140 12.41 -4.78 20.23
N THR A 141 13.38 -3.86 20.22
CA THR A 141 13.50 -2.81 19.19
C THR A 141 14.62 -3.06 18.15
N GLN A 142 15.54 -4.00 18.39
CA GLN A 142 16.74 -4.19 17.58
C GLN A 142 16.54 -4.85 16.19
N HIS A 143 15.38 -5.49 15.88
CA HIS A 143 15.22 -6.30 14.65
C HIS A 143 13.99 -5.93 13.79
N THR A 144 14.11 -5.95 12.46
CA THR A 144 13.05 -5.48 11.56
C THR A 144 11.96 -6.50 11.19
N ALA A 145 12.26 -7.80 11.19
CA ALA A 145 11.32 -8.82 10.68
C ALA A 145 10.37 -9.40 11.75
N SER A 146 10.71 -9.26 13.04
CA SER A 146 9.95 -9.87 14.15
C SER A 146 9.92 -9.01 15.42
N SER A 147 10.07 -7.68 15.32
CA SER A 147 10.05 -6.80 16.50
C SER A 147 8.68 -6.82 17.20
N PRO A 148 8.59 -7.25 18.46
CA PRO A 148 7.34 -7.23 19.23
C PRO A 148 7.13 -5.82 19.81
N LEU A 149 6.67 -4.89 18.98
CA LEU A 149 6.50 -3.48 19.36
C LEU A 149 5.35 -3.26 20.34
N ASP A 150 4.38 -4.18 20.35
CA ASP A 150 3.37 -4.34 21.38
C ASP A 150 4.01 -4.53 22.76
N LEU A 151 5.00 -5.44 22.88
CA LEU A 151 5.75 -5.65 24.11
C LEU A 151 6.67 -4.46 24.45
N ALA A 152 7.30 -3.84 23.44
CA ALA A 152 8.13 -2.65 23.64
C ALA A 152 7.31 -1.48 24.23
N ARG A 153 6.08 -1.28 23.74
CA ARG A 153 5.13 -0.28 24.26
C ARG A 153 4.80 -0.56 25.73
N ILE A 154 4.45 -1.80 26.05
CA ILE A 154 4.12 -2.22 27.43
C ILE A 154 5.29 -2.00 28.39
N LEU A 155 6.52 -2.30 27.96
CA LEU A 155 7.73 -2.03 28.75
C LEU A 155 7.88 -0.54 29.03
N LEU A 156 7.72 0.31 28.01
CA LEU A 156 7.81 1.77 28.14
C LEU A 156 6.70 2.34 29.03
N ASP A 157 5.47 1.85 28.90
CA ASP A 157 4.34 2.21 29.76
C ASP A 157 4.55 1.79 31.22
N ALA A 158 5.25 0.66 31.44
CA ALA A 158 5.67 0.20 32.76
C ALA A 158 6.94 0.91 33.28
N GLY A 159 7.44 1.92 32.59
CA GLY A 159 8.56 2.76 33.04
C GLY A 159 9.95 2.30 32.61
N ALA A 160 10.06 1.44 31.59
CA ALA A 160 11.37 1.09 31.01
C ALA A 160 12.14 2.33 30.56
N ASN A 161 13.44 2.39 30.85
CA ASN A 161 14.29 3.50 30.48
C ASN A 161 14.55 3.51 28.96
N VAL A 162 13.86 4.41 28.24
CA VAL A 162 14.03 4.65 26.80
C VAL A 162 15.47 5.01 26.39
N ASN A 163 16.27 5.50 27.34
CA ASN A 163 17.65 5.94 27.18
C ASN A 163 18.65 5.05 27.95
N HIS A 164 18.26 3.81 28.27
CA HIS A 164 19.16 2.85 28.92
C HIS A 164 20.46 2.70 28.15
N ARG A 165 21.60 2.62 28.85
CA ARG A 165 22.92 2.47 28.21
C ARG A 165 23.49 1.10 28.49
N ASP A 166 23.65 0.30 27.44
CA ASP A 166 24.26 -1.02 27.54
C ASP A 166 25.77 -0.95 27.86
N ARG A 167 26.45 -2.10 27.92
CA ARG A 167 27.90 -2.14 28.20
C ARG A 167 28.76 -1.50 27.11
N TYR A 168 28.21 -1.23 25.94
CA TYR A 168 28.86 -0.46 24.88
C TYR A 168 28.54 1.03 24.94
N GLY A 169 27.75 1.46 25.93
CA GLY A 169 27.28 2.84 26.09
C GLY A 169 26.14 3.20 25.13
N GLN A 170 25.60 2.23 24.39
CA GLN A 170 24.59 2.48 23.36
C GLN A 170 23.19 2.59 23.95
N VAL A 171 22.40 3.48 23.36
CA VAL A 171 20.98 3.68 23.69
C VAL A 171 20.07 2.93 22.70
N PRO A 172 18.85 2.51 23.10
CA PRO A 172 17.95 1.69 22.28
C PRO A 172 17.75 2.20 20.85
N ILE A 173 17.65 3.53 20.68
CA ILE A 173 17.39 4.15 19.37
C ILE A 173 18.53 3.94 18.37
N GLN A 174 19.78 3.76 18.82
CA GLN A 174 20.91 3.48 17.93
C GLN A 174 20.75 2.13 17.24
N SER A 175 20.36 1.10 17.98
CA SER A 175 20.06 -0.23 17.43
C SER A 175 18.93 -0.18 16.39
N ALA A 176 17.90 0.64 16.64
CA ALA A 176 16.80 0.84 15.70
C ALA A 176 17.22 1.58 14.40
N PHE A 177 18.17 2.53 14.49
CA PHE A 177 18.77 3.19 13.31
C PHE A 177 19.52 2.20 12.43
N MET A 178 20.35 1.35 13.03
CA MET A 178 21.19 0.40 12.30
C MET A 178 20.33 -0.68 11.61
N SER A 179 19.25 -1.11 12.25
CA SER A 179 18.33 -2.09 11.66
C SER A 179 17.35 -1.48 10.65
N ASN A 180 17.18 -0.15 10.60
CA ASN A 180 16.13 0.55 9.83
C ASN A 180 14.70 0.19 10.31
N ASN A 181 14.54 0.04 11.61
CA ASN A 181 13.26 -0.26 12.24
C ASN A 181 12.45 1.02 12.51
N ILE A 182 11.80 1.55 11.47
CA ILE A 182 11.06 2.83 11.53
C ILE A 182 9.99 2.84 12.63
N PRO A 183 9.15 1.81 12.78
CA PRO A 183 8.16 1.79 13.86
C PRO A 183 8.79 1.83 15.26
N ALA A 184 9.92 1.14 15.50
CA ALA A 184 10.65 1.25 16.76
C ALA A 184 11.24 2.66 16.97
N ILE A 185 11.74 3.31 15.91
CA ILE A 185 12.26 4.68 15.99
C ILE A 185 11.13 5.65 16.36
N GLU A 186 9.95 5.53 15.75
CA GLU A 186 8.82 6.38 16.09
C GLU A 186 8.39 6.17 17.55
N LEU A 187 8.28 4.92 18.00
CA LEU A 187 7.98 4.57 19.38
C LEU A 187 9.00 5.14 20.37
N LEU A 188 10.29 4.93 20.15
CA LEU A 188 11.33 5.43 21.06
C LEU A 188 11.37 6.96 21.11
N MET A 189 11.19 7.64 19.96
CA MET A 189 11.12 9.10 19.93
C MET A 189 9.88 9.65 20.64
N GLU A 190 8.75 8.93 20.60
CA GLU A 190 7.53 9.27 21.33
C GLU A 190 7.77 9.28 22.86
N TYR A 191 8.47 8.29 23.39
CA TYR A 191 8.80 8.20 24.82
C TYR A 191 10.05 9.01 25.23
N GLY A 192 10.56 9.89 24.37
CA GLY A 192 11.63 10.81 24.77
C GLY A 192 13.07 10.29 24.58
N ALA A 193 13.30 9.39 23.61
CA ALA A 193 14.67 9.00 23.25
C ALA A 193 15.57 10.23 22.98
N ASP A 194 16.76 10.24 23.59
CA ASP A 194 17.76 11.29 23.49
C ASP A 194 18.80 10.94 22.41
N LEU A 195 19.04 11.88 21.51
CA LEU A 195 19.96 11.71 20.40
C LEU A 195 21.38 12.19 20.71
N ASP A 196 21.60 12.79 21.88
CA ASP A 196 22.88 13.37 22.28
C ASP A 196 23.68 12.48 23.23
N ILE A 197 23.11 11.33 23.62
CA ILE A 197 23.81 10.32 24.42
C ILE A 197 24.77 9.54 23.51
N GLY A 198 26.08 9.72 23.74
CA GLY A 198 27.13 9.03 23.00
C GLY A 198 27.42 7.64 23.54
N ASP A 199 27.80 6.74 22.65
CA ASP A 199 28.34 5.43 23.03
C ASP A 199 29.80 5.52 23.51
N ALA A 200 30.40 4.38 23.84
CA ALA A 200 31.77 4.30 24.34
C ALA A 200 32.83 4.76 23.32
N ASP A 201 32.50 4.75 22.03
CA ASP A 201 33.35 5.20 20.93
C ASP A 201 33.07 6.67 20.55
N GLY A 202 32.19 7.36 21.29
CA GLY A 202 31.83 8.76 21.06
C GLY A 202 30.83 8.96 19.92
N CYS A 203 30.19 7.88 19.42
CA CYS A 203 29.16 7.99 18.40
C CYS A 203 27.84 8.43 19.05
N ILE A 204 27.41 9.66 18.74
CA ILE A 204 26.11 10.18 19.17
C ILE A 204 25.04 9.92 18.08
N PRO A 205 23.83 9.45 18.42
CA PRO A 205 22.74 9.20 17.46
C PRO A 205 22.49 10.39 16.52
N ARG A 206 22.53 11.62 17.06
CA ARG A 206 22.32 12.87 16.30
C ARG A 206 23.31 13.04 15.15
N ALA A 207 24.55 12.58 15.30
CA ALA A 207 25.60 12.80 14.30
C ALA A 207 25.45 11.91 13.07
N PHE A 208 24.80 10.76 13.18
CA PHE A 208 24.79 9.77 12.11
C PHE A 208 23.40 9.32 11.63
N PHE A 209 22.29 9.64 12.31
CA PHE A 209 20.94 9.21 11.91
C PHE A 209 20.59 9.57 10.45
N VAL A 210 21.09 10.71 9.95
CA VAL A 210 20.89 11.18 8.57
C VAL A 210 21.51 10.21 7.54
N THR A 211 22.60 9.54 7.91
CA THR A 211 23.30 8.58 7.05
C THR A 211 22.70 7.19 7.08
N CYS A 212 21.84 6.86 8.06
CA CYS A 212 21.21 5.54 8.20
C CYS A 212 20.12 5.27 7.15
N GLY A 213 19.52 6.32 6.57
CA GLY A 213 18.50 6.16 5.55
C GLY A 213 17.49 7.31 5.49
N PRO A 214 16.80 7.50 4.34
CA PRO A 214 15.80 8.56 4.20
C PRO A 214 14.61 8.38 5.14
N GLN A 215 14.23 7.14 5.45
CA GLN A 215 13.11 6.83 6.34
C GLN A 215 13.48 7.16 7.80
N VAL A 216 14.67 6.75 8.27
CA VAL A 216 15.21 7.12 9.59
C VAL A 216 15.32 8.63 9.72
N ALA A 217 15.94 9.29 8.73
CA ALA A 217 16.09 10.74 8.73
C ALA A 217 14.75 11.47 8.81
N ALA A 218 13.74 11.02 8.07
CA ALA A 218 12.40 11.60 8.10
C ALA A 218 11.72 11.41 9.46
N ALA A 219 11.74 10.19 10.02
CA ALA A 219 11.14 9.88 11.31
C ALA A 219 11.76 10.72 12.44
N VAL A 220 13.09 10.78 12.51
CA VAL A 220 13.79 11.56 13.53
C VAL A 220 13.56 13.07 13.35
N SER A 221 13.61 13.57 12.10
CA SER A 221 13.40 15.00 11.83
C SER A 221 11.97 15.45 12.16
N LYS A 222 10.97 14.58 11.94
CA LYS A 222 9.57 14.81 12.36
C LYS A 222 9.51 15.09 13.87
N TRP A 223 10.10 14.21 14.67
CA TRP A 223 10.07 14.34 16.12
C TRP A 223 10.93 15.49 16.66
N LEU A 224 12.07 15.80 16.05
CA LEU A 224 12.87 16.96 16.42
C LEU A 224 12.09 18.28 16.25
N ARG A 225 11.28 18.41 15.19
CA ARG A 225 10.40 19.56 14.99
C ARG A 225 9.29 19.62 16.02
N ILE A 226 8.63 18.49 16.29
CA ILE A 226 7.59 18.39 17.33
C ILE A 226 8.15 18.86 18.68
N ARG A 227 9.36 18.43 19.05
CA ARG A 227 10.00 18.78 20.31
C ARG A 227 10.53 20.22 20.38
N SER A 228 10.98 20.81 19.27
CA SER A 228 11.47 22.19 19.25
C SER A 228 10.35 23.23 19.35
N GLY A 229 9.07 22.79 19.34
CA GLY A 229 7.94 23.69 19.22
C GLY A 229 7.94 24.46 17.89
N GLU A 230 8.77 24.05 16.93
CA GLU A 230 8.55 24.41 15.54
C GLU A 230 7.21 23.80 15.17
N GLU A 231 6.16 24.63 15.17
CA GLU A 231 5.00 24.36 14.31
C GLU A 231 5.59 23.92 12.99
N ALA A 232 5.27 22.69 12.59
CA ALA A 232 5.73 22.19 11.33
C ALA A 232 5.50 23.32 10.32
N LEU A 233 6.54 23.72 9.58
CA LEU A 233 6.35 24.46 8.34
C LEU A 233 5.63 23.58 7.29
N LEU A 234 4.66 22.76 7.72
CA LEU A 234 3.33 22.88 7.17
C LEU A 234 2.94 24.35 7.28
N ALA A 235 3.50 25.20 6.41
CA ALA A 235 2.70 26.27 5.87
C ALA A 235 1.46 25.52 5.41
N GLU A 236 0.38 25.65 6.19
CA GLU A 236 -0.89 25.00 5.90
C GLU A 236 -1.07 25.11 4.40
N LYS A 237 -1.41 24.01 3.72
CA LYS A 237 -1.65 24.04 2.27
C LYS A 237 -2.81 25.00 2.04
N GLN A 238 -2.48 26.28 1.95
CA GLN A 238 -3.44 27.36 1.97
C GLN A 238 -3.36 28.17 0.71
N CYS A 239 -4.52 28.48 0.13
CA CYS A 239 -4.56 29.40 -0.99
C CYS A 239 -4.09 30.78 -0.55
N GLY A 240 -3.13 31.38 -1.26
CA GLY A 240 -2.62 32.72 -0.96
C GLY A 240 -3.72 33.80 -0.86
N LYS A 241 -4.81 33.65 -1.65
CA LYS A 241 -5.97 34.54 -1.67
C LYS A 241 -7.05 34.18 -0.65
N CYS A 242 -7.76 33.07 -0.84
CA CYS A 242 -8.93 32.73 -0.01
C CYS A 242 -8.56 32.05 1.31
N LYS A 243 -7.26 31.84 1.57
CA LYS A 243 -6.71 31.20 2.77
C LYS A 243 -7.27 29.80 3.06
N ILE A 244 -7.98 29.20 2.11
CA ILE A 244 -8.52 27.84 2.26
C ILE A 244 -7.35 26.89 2.49
N SER A 245 -7.26 26.35 3.71
CA SER A 245 -6.21 25.46 4.20
C SER A 245 -6.74 24.05 4.46
N GLY A 246 -5.89 23.04 4.22
CA GLY A 246 -6.24 21.65 4.51
C GLY A 246 -5.36 20.65 3.75
N PRO A 247 -5.19 19.43 4.29
CA PRO A 247 -4.37 18.39 3.65
C PRO A 247 -4.89 17.99 2.25
N ASP A 248 -6.18 18.15 2.01
CA ASP A 248 -6.90 17.72 0.80
C ASP A 248 -7.00 18.80 -0.30
N ILE A 249 -6.41 19.98 -0.08
CA ILE A 249 -6.54 21.11 -1.01
C ILE A 249 -5.45 21.06 -2.07
N SER A 250 -5.86 20.82 -3.31
CA SER A 250 -4.97 20.93 -4.47
C SER A 250 -4.67 22.39 -4.77
N LEU A 251 -3.45 22.82 -4.51
CA LEU A 251 -2.99 24.17 -4.83
C LEU A 251 -2.03 24.17 -5.99
N LYS A 252 -2.20 25.13 -6.89
CA LYS A 252 -1.34 25.37 -8.04
C LYS A 252 -0.41 26.54 -7.78
N LEU A 253 0.85 26.41 -8.17
CA LEU A 253 1.79 27.50 -8.13
C LEU A 253 1.36 28.62 -9.09
N CYS A 254 1.59 29.85 -8.67
CA CYS A 254 1.39 31.04 -9.48
C CYS A 254 2.05 30.86 -10.85
N SER A 255 1.28 31.03 -11.92
CA SER A 255 1.75 30.88 -13.30
C SER A 255 2.93 31.79 -13.69
N LYS A 256 3.18 32.86 -12.92
CA LYS A 256 4.24 33.84 -13.18
C LYS A 256 5.49 33.62 -12.31
N CYS A 257 5.37 33.72 -10.99
CA CYS A 257 6.52 33.63 -10.08
C CYS A 257 6.82 32.22 -9.55
N ARG A 258 5.86 31.29 -9.64
CA ARG A 258 5.94 29.93 -9.09
C ARG A 258 6.28 29.82 -7.59
N SER A 259 6.04 30.87 -6.79
CA SER A 259 6.28 30.88 -5.33
C SER A 259 5.01 30.75 -4.48
N ILE A 260 3.89 31.36 -4.88
CA ILE A 260 2.62 31.32 -4.13
C ILE A 260 1.66 30.28 -4.71
N LYS A 261 0.91 29.60 -3.83
CA LYS A 261 -0.04 28.54 -4.11
C LYS A 261 -1.49 29.07 -4.18
N TYR A 262 -2.29 28.64 -5.16
CA TYR A 262 -3.69 29.03 -5.37
C TYR A 262 -4.58 27.80 -5.63
N CYS A 263 -5.77 27.72 -5.00
CA CYS A 263 -6.70 26.60 -5.20
C CYS A 263 -7.33 26.58 -6.60
N SER A 264 -7.33 27.72 -7.30
CA SER A 264 -7.91 27.85 -8.64
C SER A 264 -7.29 28.99 -9.43
N ALA A 265 -7.45 28.95 -10.75
CA ALA A 265 -7.08 30.07 -11.63
C ALA A 265 -7.91 31.33 -11.29
N SER A 266 -9.16 31.17 -10.84
CA SER A 266 -10.00 32.29 -10.40
C SER A 266 -9.51 32.92 -9.10
N CYS A 267 -8.99 32.14 -8.15
CA CYS A 267 -8.32 32.67 -6.97
C CYS A 267 -7.03 33.41 -7.31
N GLN A 268 -6.37 33.04 -8.39
CA GLN A 268 -5.21 33.77 -8.90
C GLN A 268 -5.61 35.04 -9.67
N SER A 269 -6.69 35.04 -10.46
CA SER A 269 -6.98 36.10 -11.45
C SER A 269 -8.10 37.08 -11.11
N GLN A 270 -9.08 36.73 -10.27
CA GLN A 270 -10.29 37.56 -10.08
C GLN A 270 -10.12 38.67 -9.04
N CYS A 271 -10.40 39.92 -9.44
CA CYS A 271 -11.22 40.84 -8.64
C CYS A 271 -12.68 40.39 -8.82
N VAL A 272 -13.42 40.17 -7.73
CA VAL A 272 -14.80 39.70 -7.84
C VAL A 272 -15.68 40.87 -8.32
N VAL A 273 -16.36 40.71 -9.46
CA VAL A 273 -17.54 41.50 -9.79
C VAL A 273 -18.73 40.77 -9.17
N LYS A 274 -19.51 41.51 -8.38
CA LYS A 274 -20.70 41.04 -7.64
C LYS A 274 -21.71 40.37 -8.58
N HIS A 275 -22.28 39.25 -8.15
CA HIS A 275 -23.66 38.90 -8.50
C HIS A 275 -24.51 39.10 -7.24
N GLU A 276 -25.56 39.89 -7.36
CA GLU A 276 -26.55 40.16 -6.33
C GLU A 276 -27.46 38.93 -6.18
N PHE A 277 -27.51 38.35 -4.98
CA PHE A 277 -28.70 38.19 -4.14
C PHE A 277 -28.34 37.36 -2.89
N TYR A 278 -28.70 37.89 -1.71
CA TYR A 278 -28.57 37.38 -0.34
C TYR A 278 -27.24 37.51 0.45
N THR A 279 -27.25 38.57 1.27
CA THR A 279 -26.74 38.78 2.66
C THR A 279 -25.23 38.80 2.99
N ALA A 280 -24.76 40.06 3.13
CA ALA A 280 -23.79 40.66 4.04
C ALA A 280 -23.14 39.80 5.16
N HIS A 281 -21.84 39.49 5.00
CA HIS A 281 -20.71 39.90 5.87
C HIS A 281 -19.44 39.10 5.51
N ASN A 282 -18.61 39.64 4.61
CA ASN A 282 -17.12 39.57 4.61
C ASN A 282 -16.59 40.11 3.28
N ARG A 283 -16.07 41.35 3.28
CA ARG A 283 -15.33 41.92 2.14
C ARG A 283 -13.99 41.20 2.03
N ALA A 284 -13.91 40.16 1.21
CA ALA A 284 -12.62 39.60 0.80
C ALA A 284 -11.94 40.55 -0.20
N GLU A 285 -10.97 41.32 0.27
CA GLU A 285 -10.08 42.11 -0.59
C GLU A 285 -9.39 41.21 -1.61
N SER A 286 -9.23 41.71 -2.85
CA SER A 286 -8.49 41.00 -3.88
C SER A 286 -7.02 40.87 -3.47
N HIS A 287 -6.53 39.65 -3.25
CA HIS A 287 -5.11 39.35 -3.01
C HIS A 287 -4.20 39.63 -4.23
N TRP A 288 -4.76 39.70 -5.44
CA TRP A 288 -3.96 39.83 -6.66
C TRP A 288 -3.22 41.18 -6.78
N PRO A 289 -3.83 42.35 -6.48
CA PRO A 289 -3.12 43.63 -6.42
C PRO A 289 -1.93 43.68 -5.45
N THR A 290 -2.01 43.02 -4.29
CA THR A 290 -0.92 42.94 -3.30
C THR A 290 0.14 41.93 -3.72
N HIS A 291 -0.25 40.71 -4.13
CA HIS A 291 0.69 39.72 -4.64
C HIS A 291 1.40 40.18 -5.91
N LYS A 292 0.72 40.88 -6.84
CA LYS A 292 1.34 41.40 -8.08
C LYS A 292 2.58 42.25 -7.80
N ARG A 293 2.63 42.96 -6.66
CA ARG A 293 3.79 43.78 -6.24
C ARG A 293 4.97 42.91 -5.75
N SER A 294 4.70 41.75 -5.15
CA SER A 294 5.71 40.77 -4.68
C SER A 294 5.92 39.55 -5.60
N CYS A 295 5.15 39.44 -6.70
CA CYS A 295 5.19 38.36 -7.67
C CYS A 295 6.41 38.53 -8.59
N HIS A 296 7.55 37.98 -8.17
CA HIS A 296 8.80 38.12 -8.92
C HIS A 296 8.97 36.94 -9.91
N PRO A 297 8.77 37.14 -11.23
CA PRO A 297 9.14 36.17 -12.25
C PRO A 297 10.65 35.90 -12.23
N PHE A 298 11.12 34.89 -12.98
CA PHE A 298 12.55 34.67 -13.21
C PHE A 298 13.21 36.00 -13.63
N SER A 299 14.09 36.53 -12.79
CA SER A 299 14.78 37.81 -12.98
C SER A 299 16.24 37.69 -12.53
N THR A 300 17.10 38.55 -13.06
CA THR A 300 18.54 38.54 -12.75
C THR A 300 18.84 38.64 -11.25
N ALA A 301 17.95 39.24 -10.45
CA ALA A 301 18.09 39.35 -9.00
C ALA A 301 17.80 38.04 -8.24
N ASN A 302 16.88 37.19 -8.73
CA ASN A 302 16.38 36.02 -7.99
C ASN A 302 16.75 34.65 -8.63
N THR A 303 17.44 34.67 -9.77
CA THR A 303 17.94 33.46 -10.45
C THR A 303 19.46 33.44 -10.52
N VAL A 304 20.00 32.25 -10.73
CA VAL A 304 21.37 32.03 -11.21
C VAL A 304 21.29 31.29 -12.55
N THR A 305 22.15 31.66 -13.49
CA THR A 305 22.28 30.95 -14.76
C THR A 305 23.50 30.06 -14.66
N LEU A 306 23.29 28.75 -14.73
CA LEU A 306 24.33 27.74 -14.64
C LEU A 306 24.59 27.14 -16.02
N LYS A 307 25.82 26.70 -16.25
CA LYS A 307 26.23 26.01 -17.49
C LYS A 307 26.28 24.49 -17.25
N PRO A 308 25.33 23.71 -17.79
CA PRO A 308 25.35 22.25 -17.71
C PRO A 308 26.54 21.63 -18.46
N TYR A 309 27.27 20.77 -17.78
CA TYR A 309 28.29 19.90 -18.35
C TYR A 309 27.80 18.44 -18.42
N TYR A 310 28.02 17.78 -19.56
CA TYR A 310 27.51 16.41 -19.84
C TYR A 310 28.60 15.39 -20.21
N GLY A 311 29.88 15.67 -19.92
CA GLY A 311 30.97 14.72 -20.19
C GLY A 311 30.90 13.46 -19.32
N GLU A 312 31.77 12.48 -19.59
CA GLU A 312 31.81 11.24 -18.82
C GLU A 312 32.05 11.51 -17.33
N LEU A 313 31.19 10.94 -16.49
CA LEU A 313 31.46 10.84 -15.07
C LEU A 313 32.66 9.88 -14.91
N GLY A 314 33.75 10.32 -14.30
CA GLY A 314 34.82 9.41 -13.88
C GLY A 314 34.31 8.35 -12.87
N MET A 315 35.21 7.65 -12.17
CA MET A 315 34.93 6.62 -11.13
C MET A 315 33.92 7.01 -10.02
N VAL A 316 33.40 8.23 -10.02
CA VAL A 316 32.42 8.85 -9.10
C VAL A 316 30.99 8.90 -9.70
N GLY A 317 30.76 8.24 -10.86
CA GLY A 317 29.58 8.43 -11.70
C GLY A 317 28.27 7.75 -11.31
N THR A 318 28.32 6.78 -10.42
CA THR A 318 27.14 6.05 -9.99
C THR A 318 26.49 6.78 -8.82
N LEU A 319 25.24 7.25 -9.02
CA LEU A 319 24.44 7.87 -7.95
C LEU A 319 23.94 6.80 -6.99
N THR A 320 24.83 6.27 -6.17
CA THR A 320 24.49 5.34 -5.08
C THR A 320 23.90 6.14 -3.92
N PRO A 321 22.71 5.78 -3.41
CA PRO A 321 22.18 6.35 -2.18
C PRO A 321 23.20 6.24 -1.05
N THR A 322 23.43 7.31 -0.29
CA THR A 322 24.34 7.30 0.88
C THR A 322 24.00 6.18 1.85
N ALA A 323 22.71 5.89 2.02
CA ALA A 323 22.22 4.78 2.84
C ALA A 323 22.71 3.41 2.33
N ASP A 324 22.64 3.15 1.01
CA ASP A 324 23.11 1.90 0.41
C ASP A 324 24.62 1.76 0.58
N PHE A 325 25.38 2.86 0.42
CA PHE A 325 26.83 2.88 0.65
C PHE A 325 27.17 2.57 2.11
N THR A 326 26.53 3.26 3.05
CA THR A 326 26.73 3.06 4.50
C THR A 326 26.35 1.65 4.91
N ARG A 327 25.23 1.10 4.42
CA ARG A 327 24.82 -0.28 4.69
C ARG A 327 25.82 -1.30 4.17
N ARG A 328 26.33 -1.12 2.94
CA ARG A 328 27.39 -1.98 2.38
C ARG A 328 28.68 -1.92 3.19
N ALA A 329 29.11 -0.72 3.61
CA ALA A 329 30.30 -0.54 4.45
C ALA A 329 30.14 -1.23 5.81
N LEU A 330 28.91 -1.34 6.32
CA LEU A 330 28.57 -2.01 7.56
C LEU A 330 28.20 -3.49 7.40
N GLY A 331 28.31 -4.06 6.19
CA GLY A 331 27.96 -5.46 5.91
C GLY A 331 26.45 -5.78 5.98
N ILE A 332 25.59 -4.76 5.94
CA ILE A 332 24.13 -4.90 6.02
C ILE A 332 23.56 -5.10 4.60
N PRO A 333 22.75 -6.15 4.35
CA PRO A 333 22.09 -6.35 3.06
C PRO A 333 21.23 -5.13 2.68
N SER A 334 21.35 -4.69 1.43
CA SER A 334 20.55 -3.59 0.86
C SER A 334 19.95 -4.02 -0.47
N ASP A 335 18.74 -3.55 -0.78
CA ASP A 335 18.14 -3.75 -2.09
C ASP A 335 19.08 -3.27 -3.22
N PRO A 336 19.07 -3.93 -4.39
CA PRO A 336 19.87 -3.50 -5.52
C PRO A 336 19.43 -2.11 -5.99
N THR A 337 20.39 -1.17 -6.07
CA THR A 337 20.14 0.18 -6.55
C THR A 337 19.55 0.12 -7.98
N PRO A 338 18.39 0.74 -8.26
CA PRO A 338 17.74 0.65 -9.57
C PRO A 338 18.66 1.10 -10.72
N GLU A 339 18.67 0.36 -11.84
CA GLU A 339 19.52 0.66 -13.02
C GLU A 339 19.39 2.10 -13.53
N ARG A 340 18.21 2.72 -13.39
CA ARG A 340 17.99 4.12 -13.76
C ARG A 340 18.88 5.12 -13.01
N ASN A 341 19.40 4.75 -11.83
CA ASN A 341 20.32 5.56 -11.02
C ASN A 341 21.78 5.41 -11.48
N MET A 342 22.07 4.43 -12.34
CA MET A 342 23.39 4.20 -12.95
C MET A 342 23.55 4.94 -14.30
N ARG A 343 22.57 5.76 -14.71
CA ARG A 343 22.61 6.52 -15.97
C ARG A 343 23.56 7.71 -15.85
N GLY A 344 24.43 7.86 -16.84
CA GLY A 344 25.35 9.01 -16.97
C GLY A 344 24.66 10.32 -17.39
N PRO A 345 25.43 11.42 -17.51
CA PRO A 345 24.91 12.74 -17.81
C PRO A 345 24.23 12.77 -19.18
N ARG A 346 23.06 13.40 -19.26
CA ARG A 346 22.27 13.45 -20.50
C ARG A 346 21.35 14.68 -20.53
N ALA A 347 21.36 15.37 -21.67
CA ALA A 347 20.40 16.43 -21.98
C ALA A 347 19.07 15.86 -22.53
N PRO A 348 17.91 16.50 -22.28
CA PRO A 348 16.64 16.11 -22.87
C PRO A 348 16.65 16.25 -24.40
N LYS A 349 16.17 15.25 -25.14
CA LYS A 349 16.04 15.29 -26.61
C LYS A 349 15.23 16.48 -27.14
N SER A 350 14.34 17.04 -26.32
CA SER A 350 13.49 18.18 -26.70
C SER A 350 14.17 19.56 -26.58
N ALA A 351 15.37 19.63 -25.97
CA ALA A 351 16.04 20.89 -25.65
C ALA A 351 16.62 21.62 -26.87
N GLU A 352 16.60 21.01 -28.05
CA GLU A 352 17.11 21.59 -29.30
C GLU A 352 16.10 22.53 -29.98
N SER A 353 14.81 22.56 -29.56
CA SER A 353 13.75 23.31 -30.26
C SER A 353 12.94 24.29 -29.40
N LYS A 354 12.84 24.11 -28.07
CA LYS A 354 12.10 25.00 -27.14
C LYS A 354 12.67 24.92 -25.72
N SER A 355 12.56 26.03 -24.97
CA SER A 355 12.90 26.08 -23.54
C SER A 355 12.03 25.10 -22.74
N LYS A 356 12.62 24.44 -21.72
CA LYS A 356 11.95 23.41 -20.93
C LYS A 356 12.01 23.75 -19.44
N SER A 357 10.86 24.13 -18.88
CA SER A 357 10.67 24.24 -17.44
C SER A 357 10.69 22.87 -16.76
N MET A 358 11.40 22.75 -15.64
CA MET A 358 11.45 21.53 -14.84
C MET A 358 11.77 21.82 -13.37
N VAL A 359 11.57 20.82 -12.52
CA VAL A 359 12.11 20.80 -11.15
C VAL A 359 13.39 19.99 -11.18
N ILE A 360 14.46 20.59 -10.67
CA ILE A 360 15.77 19.96 -10.56
C ILE A 360 16.10 19.74 -9.09
N LYS A 361 16.88 18.70 -8.83
CA LYS A 361 17.60 18.50 -7.59
C LYS A 361 19.05 18.89 -7.83
N VAL A 362 19.57 19.75 -6.97
CA VAL A 362 20.99 20.11 -6.93
C VAL A 362 21.59 19.45 -5.70
N GLN A 363 22.68 18.72 -5.90
CA GLN A 363 23.41 18.01 -4.87
C GLN A 363 24.84 18.56 -4.82
N VAL A 364 25.24 19.05 -3.65
CA VAL A 364 26.60 19.54 -3.40
C VAL A 364 27.52 18.38 -3.01
N PRO A 365 28.83 18.47 -3.26
CA PRO A 365 29.81 17.50 -2.77
C PRO A 365 29.73 17.35 -1.25
N TRP A 366 29.79 16.10 -0.78
CA TRP A 366 29.80 15.77 0.64
C TRP A 366 31.11 16.22 1.29
N ILE A 367 31.02 16.88 2.44
CA ILE A 367 32.18 17.32 3.22
C ILE A 367 32.04 16.69 4.61
N ALA A 368 33.04 15.93 5.04
CA ALA A 368 33.07 15.36 6.39
C ALA A 368 33.14 16.48 7.44
N PRO A 369 32.44 16.37 8.58
CA PRO A 369 32.54 17.33 9.67
C PRO A 369 33.99 17.47 10.15
N GLY A 370 34.48 18.69 10.33
CA GLY A 370 35.82 18.97 10.89
C GLY A 370 36.97 19.15 9.89
N LYS A 371 36.73 19.10 8.56
CA LYS A 371 37.74 19.45 7.55
C LYS A 371 37.35 20.74 6.81
N ASN A 372 38.23 21.75 6.82
CA ASN A 372 38.04 23.03 6.14
C ASN A 372 37.88 22.87 4.60
N ALA A 373 36.74 23.33 4.10
CA ALA A 373 36.43 24.08 2.87
C ALA A 373 37.35 24.07 1.62
N GLY A 374 38.11 23.01 1.34
CA GLY A 374 39.01 22.94 0.16
C GLY A 374 38.52 22.11 -1.03
N LEU A 375 37.50 21.25 -0.87
CA LEU A 375 37.07 20.32 -1.92
C LEU A 375 35.98 20.93 -2.82
N THR A 376 36.42 21.63 -3.87
CA THR A 376 35.57 22.12 -4.97
C THR A 376 35.30 20.99 -5.97
N GLY A 377 34.33 20.13 -5.67
CA GLY A 377 33.83 19.13 -6.64
C GLY A 377 32.66 19.68 -7.48
N ASP A 378 32.36 19.07 -8.62
CA ASP A 378 31.22 19.49 -9.45
C ASP A 378 29.88 19.30 -8.72
N LEU A 379 28.94 20.24 -8.89
CA LEU A 379 27.57 20.01 -8.42
C LEU A 379 26.90 18.98 -9.32
N MET A 380 26.11 18.11 -8.71
CA MET A 380 25.32 17.16 -9.46
C MET A 380 23.88 17.67 -9.57
N VAL A 381 23.37 17.77 -10.80
CA VAL A 381 22.04 18.32 -11.08
C VAL A 381 21.23 17.34 -11.92
N TYR A 382 20.05 16.98 -11.43
CA TYR A 382 19.17 16.05 -12.15
C TYR A 382 17.71 16.23 -11.78
N ASN A 383 16.82 15.78 -12.65
CA ASN A 383 15.39 15.75 -12.36
C ASN A 383 14.92 14.38 -11.81
N LYS A 384 13.65 14.30 -11.38
CA LYS A 384 13.06 13.08 -10.80
C LYS A 384 13.13 11.88 -11.74
N LYS A 385 12.83 12.10 -13.03
CA LYS A 385 12.76 11.04 -14.06
C LYS A 385 14.14 10.56 -14.53
N ARG A 386 15.22 11.24 -14.12
CA ARG A 386 16.60 10.97 -14.58
C ARG A 386 16.70 10.99 -16.12
N ASP A 387 15.85 11.80 -16.77
CA ASP A 387 15.93 12.11 -18.20
C ASP A 387 16.64 13.45 -18.47
N PHE A 388 17.02 14.16 -17.40
CA PHE A 388 17.99 15.25 -17.37
C PHE A 388 18.98 15.00 -16.23
N ILE A 389 20.27 14.92 -16.56
CA ILE A 389 21.38 14.77 -15.61
C ILE A 389 22.56 15.58 -16.16
N CYS A 390 23.14 16.47 -15.36
CA CYS A 390 24.34 17.22 -15.69
C CYS A 390 25.19 17.52 -14.45
N GLN A 391 26.43 17.93 -14.70
CA GLN A 391 27.32 18.51 -13.71
C GLN A 391 27.37 20.03 -13.86
N ILE A 392 27.56 20.76 -12.77
CA ILE A 392 27.89 22.19 -12.79
C ILE A 392 29.30 22.34 -12.22
N ARG A 393 30.22 22.80 -13.07
CA ARG A 393 31.61 23.05 -12.71
C ARG A 393 31.76 24.46 -12.16
N ARG A 394 32.55 24.62 -11.10
CA ARG A 394 32.85 25.95 -10.55
C ARG A 394 33.60 26.83 -11.57
N SER A 395 34.44 26.23 -12.42
CA SER A 395 35.20 26.94 -13.46
C SER A 395 34.33 27.59 -14.54
N ASP A 396 33.11 27.10 -14.75
CA ASP A 396 32.19 27.63 -15.78
C ASP A 396 31.36 28.84 -15.29
N GLY A 397 31.40 29.14 -13.99
CA GLY A 397 30.66 30.24 -13.37
C GLY A 397 30.81 30.24 -11.85
N PRO A 398 31.93 30.75 -11.30
CA PRO A 398 32.24 30.63 -9.87
C PRO A 398 31.23 31.29 -8.95
N ALA A 399 30.76 32.50 -9.30
CA ALA A 399 29.83 33.26 -8.48
C ALA A 399 28.45 32.58 -8.40
N GLU A 400 27.95 32.07 -9.53
CA GLU A 400 26.67 31.37 -9.61
C GLU A 400 26.73 30.00 -8.93
N TYR A 401 27.83 29.26 -9.11
CA TYR A 401 28.12 28.02 -8.42
C TYR A 401 28.14 28.22 -6.89
N ASP A 402 28.88 29.22 -6.41
CA ASP A 402 29.05 29.46 -4.98
C ASP A 402 27.71 29.90 -4.35
N ARG A 403 26.95 30.75 -5.05
CA ARG A 403 25.62 31.21 -4.62
C ARG A 403 24.64 30.06 -4.47
N ILE A 404 24.51 29.17 -5.47
CA ILE A 404 23.57 28.02 -5.34
C ILE A 404 24.06 27.01 -4.31
N SER A 405 25.36 26.80 -4.18
CA SER A 405 25.95 25.91 -3.18
C SER A 405 25.67 26.40 -1.76
N GLN A 406 25.81 27.71 -1.51
CA GLN A 406 25.50 28.31 -0.21
C GLN A 406 24.02 28.15 0.14
N VAL A 407 23.11 28.33 -0.82
CA VAL A 407 21.68 28.11 -0.64
C VAL A 407 21.37 26.63 -0.31
N VAL A 408 21.98 25.67 -1.02
CA VAL A 408 21.82 24.24 -0.71
C VAL A 408 22.36 23.90 0.69
N ARG A 409 23.51 24.47 1.08
CA ARG A 409 24.13 24.21 2.38
C ARG A 409 23.34 24.78 3.56
N SER A 410 22.75 25.97 3.38
CA SER A 410 21.99 26.66 4.42
C SER A 410 20.52 26.23 4.49
N GLN A 411 19.88 25.93 3.36
CA GLN A 411 18.43 25.71 3.25
C GLN A 411 18.05 24.35 2.68
N GLY A 412 19.02 23.49 2.35
CA GLY A 412 18.79 22.17 1.77
C GLY A 412 18.70 21.04 2.81
N VAL A 413 18.17 19.89 2.38
CA VAL A 413 18.06 18.70 3.22
C VAL A 413 19.46 18.25 3.64
N SER A 414 19.72 18.35 4.95
CA SER A 414 21.01 18.02 5.58
C SER A 414 22.19 18.82 5.00
N GLY A 415 21.93 20.00 4.44
CA GLY A 415 22.94 20.84 3.78
C GLY A 415 23.61 20.22 2.54
N ALA A 416 23.09 19.09 2.04
CA ALA A 416 23.72 18.31 0.98
C ALA A 416 22.96 18.36 -0.36
N LYS A 417 21.65 18.63 -0.32
CA LYS A 417 20.79 18.62 -1.50
C LYS A 417 19.59 19.54 -1.34
N ALA A 418 19.17 20.22 -2.40
CA ALA A 418 17.93 21.00 -2.42
C ALA A 418 17.24 20.92 -3.79
N TYR A 419 15.97 21.30 -3.81
CA TYR A 419 15.12 21.28 -5.01
C TYR A 419 14.83 22.70 -5.45
N PHE A 420 14.86 22.92 -6.75
CA PHE A 420 14.67 24.24 -7.35
C PHE A 420 13.76 24.17 -8.57
N ALA A 421 12.98 25.22 -8.77
CA ALA A 421 12.36 25.48 -10.06
C ALA A 421 13.45 25.98 -11.02
N ALA A 422 13.52 25.36 -12.19
CA ALA A 422 14.51 25.70 -13.21
C ALA A 422 13.92 25.70 -14.62
N GLU A 423 14.58 26.41 -15.52
CA GLU A 423 14.29 26.43 -16.94
C GLU A 423 15.57 26.12 -17.72
N LEU A 424 15.55 25.03 -18.47
CA LEU A 424 16.60 24.72 -19.43
C LEU A 424 16.28 25.50 -20.71
N VAL A 425 16.96 26.62 -20.89
CA VAL A 425 16.75 27.54 -22.03
C VAL A 425 17.39 26.96 -23.28
N LYS A 426 18.62 26.45 -23.15
CA LYS A 426 19.39 25.73 -24.17
C LYS A 426 20.14 24.58 -23.51
N LYS A 427 20.78 23.72 -24.31
CA LYS A 427 21.53 22.57 -23.82
C LYS A 427 22.57 22.96 -22.76
N ASP A 428 23.20 24.12 -22.92
CA ASP A 428 24.28 24.69 -22.11
C ASP A 428 23.82 25.86 -21.21
N GLU A 429 22.53 26.13 -21.10
CA GLU A 429 21.99 27.26 -20.34
C GLU A 429 20.83 26.84 -19.43
N LEU A 430 21.08 26.75 -18.13
CA LEU A 430 20.12 26.35 -17.11
C LEU A 430 19.88 27.50 -16.12
N VAL A 431 18.69 28.11 -16.17
CA VAL A 431 18.30 29.18 -15.26
C VAL A 431 17.60 28.59 -14.05
N VAL A 432 18.16 28.80 -12.86
CA VAL A 432 17.67 28.24 -11.59
C VAL A 432 17.22 29.37 -10.66
N LYS A 433 16.00 29.27 -10.13
CA LYS A 433 15.49 30.22 -9.15
C LYS A 433 16.03 29.88 -7.75
N VAL A 434 16.84 30.75 -7.16
CA VAL A 434 17.56 30.49 -5.89
C VAL A 434 17.06 31.34 -4.72
N SER A 435 16.06 32.20 -4.93
CA SER A 435 15.45 33.00 -3.87
C SER A 435 14.65 32.18 -2.85
N GLU A 436 14.27 30.95 -3.20
CA GLU A 436 13.53 30.02 -2.36
C GLU A 436 13.93 28.59 -2.72
N THR A 437 14.23 27.75 -1.73
CA THR A 437 14.32 26.31 -1.94
C THR A 437 12.91 25.71 -1.91
N LEU A 438 12.65 24.72 -2.76
CA LEU A 438 11.43 23.93 -2.66
C LEU A 438 11.62 22.96 -1.47
N THR A 439 11.22 23.41 -0.28
CA THR A 439 11.47 22.74 1.01
C THR A 439 10.71 21.44 1.19
N ASP A 440 9.71 21.16 0.35
CA ASP A 440 8.92 19.95 0.44
C ASP A 440 8.94 19.13 -0.85
N LEU A 441 9.61 17.98 -0.79
CA LEU A 441 9.53 16.97 -1.83
C LEU A 441 8.27 16.10 -1.65
N ASN A 442 7.59 16.13 -0.50
CA ASN A 442 6.31 15.44 -0.36
C ASN A 442 5.20 16.12 -1.18
N ASP A 443 5.40 17.32 -1.70
CA ASP A 443 4.48 17.98 -2.65
C ASP A 443 4.73 17.60 -4.13
N PHE A 444 5.85 16.92 -4.45
CA PHE A 444 6.14 16.43 -5.82
C PHE A 444 6.45 14.91 -5.88
N ILE A 445 6.63 14.29 -4.72
CA ILE A 445 6.87 12.87 -4.49
C ILE A 445 6.13 12.44 -3.21
N THR A 446 4.80 12.52 -3.21
CA THR A 446 3.96 11.51 -2.57
C THR A 446 3.69 10.41 -3.62
N PRO A 447 3.55 9.11 -3.25
CA PRO A 447 2.74 8.19 -4.07
C PRO A 447 1.41 8.88 -4.34
N SER A 448 0.82 8.71 -5.52
CA SER A 448 -0.43 9.38 -5.88
C SER A 448 -1.52 9.16 -4.81
N GLN A 449 -1.63 10.08 -3.86
CA GLN A 449 -2.83 10.29 -3.07
C GLN A 449 -3.79 11.04 -3.97
N ALA A 450 -4.30 10.30 -4.95
CA ALA A 450 -5.56 10.64 -5.57
C ALA A 450 -6.66 10.20 -4.61
N CYS A 451 -7.56 11.14 -4.32
CA CYS A 451 -8.94 10.94 -3.87
C CYS A 451 -9.17 10.34 -2.46
N ILE A 452 -9.11 11.19 -1.45
CA ILE A 452 -10.14 11.19 -0.40
C ILE A 452 -11.07 12.36 -0.75
N LYS A 453 -12.33 12.07 -1.12
CA LYS A 453 -13.40 13.08 -1.07
C LYS A 453 -13.92 13.07 0.37
N PRO A 454 -14.05 14.22 1.05
CA PRO A 454 -14.91 14.29 2.22
C PRO A 454 -16.33 13.96 1.77
N VAL A 455 -17.00 13.09 2.51
CA VAL A 455 -18.46 12.94 2.43
C VAL A 455 -19.05 14.29 2.87
N GLU A 456 -19.79 14.95 1.98
CA GLU A 456 -20.60 16.10 2.35
C GLU A 456 -21.64 15.62 3.37
N GLN A 457 -21.56 16.16 4.60
CA GLN A 457 -22.59 15.95 5.61
C GLN A 457 -23.87 16.62 5.13
N VAL A 458 -24.73 15.85 4.48
CA VAL A 458 -26.15 16.16 4.40
C VAL A 458 -26.70 15.93 5.80
N LYS A 459 -26.96 17.01 6.54
CA LYS A 459 -27.66 16.96 7.83
C LYS A 459 -29.01 16.23 7.62
N PRO A 460 -29.28 15.09 8.26
CA PRO A 460 -30.62 14.51 8.23
C PRO A 460 -31.54 15.40 9.05
N LYS A 461 -32.70 15.74 8.46
CA LYS A 461 -33.85 16.18 9.23
C LYS A 461 -34.40 14.96 9.99
N GLU A 462 -34.57 15.17 11.29
CA GLU A 462 -35.43 14.48 12.27
C GLU A 462 -36.02 13.10 11.93
N ASN A 463 -35.61 12.12 12.75
CA ASN A 463 -36.38 11.03 13.37
C ASN A 463 -37.45 10.31 12.54
N VAL A 464 -37.08 9.15 11.97
CA VAL A 464 -37.95 7.97 11.90
C VAL A 464 -37.10 6.74 12.26
N LYS A 465 -37.55 5.96 13.25
CA LYS A 465 -36.91 4.73 13.73
C LYS A 465 -37.23 3.58 12.79
N GLU A 466 -36.24 2.75 12.45
CA GLU A 466 -36.47 1.40 11.90
C GLU A 466 -35.55 0.36 12.58
N PRO A 467 -36.10 -0.79 13.03
CA PRO A 467 -35.35 -1.87 13.68
C PRO A 467 -34.95 -2.97 12.69
N GLY A 468 -33.68 -3.39 12.69
CA GLY A 468 -33.25 -4.62 11.98
C GLY A 468 -31.83 -4.66 11.41
N GLY A 469 -31.07 -3.56 11.41
CA GLY A 469 -29.68 -3.54 10.95
C GLY A 469 -28.70 -3.98 12.05
N ALA A 470 -27.68 -4.78 11.70
CA ALA A 470 -26.55 -5.03 12.60
C ALA A 470 -25.96 -3.70 13.12
N SER A 471 -25.88 -3.59 14.44
CA SER A 471 -25.77 -2.37 15.24
C SER A 471 -24.35 -1.84 15.37
N THR A 472 -23.70 -1.47 14.26
CA THR A 472 -22.36 -0.85 14.34
C THR A 472 -22.35 0.50 13.63
N GLU A 473 -22.70 1.54 14.39
CA GLU A 473 -22.54 2.93 13.95
C GLU A 473 -21.06 3.32 14.14
N ILE A 474 -20.34 3.56 13.04
CA ILE A 474 -18.94 4.00 13.09
C ILE A 474 -18.91 5.52 13.26
N ARG A 475 -18.43 5.97 14.42
CA ARG A 475 -18.27 7.41 14.71
C ARG A 475 -16.81 7.83 14.56
N ILE A 476 -16.61 9.00 13.96
CA ILE A 476 -15.31 9.65 13.82
C ILE A 476 -15.26 10.76 14.86
N ASP A 477 -14.30 10.69 15.78
CA ASP A 477 -14.09 11.76 16.75
C ASP A 477 -13.34 12.95 16.13
N SER A 478 -13.17 14.03 16.91
CA SER A 478 -12.40 15.21 16.49
C SER A 478 -10.91 14.94 16.24
N THR A 479 -10.41 13.74 16.52
CA THR A 479 -9.02 13.30 16.29
C THR A 479 -8.88 12.46 15.02
N GLY A 480 -9.99 12.11 14.34
CA GLY A 480 -10.00 11.26 13.15
C GLY A 480 -9.94 9.77 13.45
N SER A 481 -10.13 9.35 14.71
CA SER A 481 -10.16 7.95 15.13
C SER A 481 -11.55 7.36 14.92
N TYR A 482 -11.61 6.14 14.37
CA TYR A 482 -12.87 5.42 14.11
C TYR A 482 -13.23 4.54 15.31
N TYR A 483 -14.45 4.69 15.82
CA TYR A 483 -14.97 3.91 16.94
C TYR A 483 -16.24 3.16 16.52
N GLU A 484 -16.28 1.89 16.88
CA GLU A 484 -17.49 1.06 16.85
C GLU A 484 -18.30 1.34 18.11
N VAL A 485 -19.55 1.79 17.97
CA VAL A 485 -20.44 2.07 19.11
C VAL A 485 -21.58 1.07 19.12
N GLU A 486 -21.62 0.20 20.14
CA GLU A 486 -22.79 -0.64 20.44
C GLU A 486 -23.80 0.17 21.27
N GLU A 487 -25.09 0.15 20.91
CA GLU A 487 -26.13 0.95 21.60
C GLU A 487 -26.31 0.61 23.09
N SER A 488 -25.76 -0.50 23.58
CA SER A 488 -25.88 -0.94 24.97
C SER A 488 -24.67 -0.62 25.86
N SER A 489 -23.57 -0.10 25.32
CA SER A 489 -22.37 0.19 26.12
C SER A 489 -21.72 1.53 25.74
N LYS A 490 -21.43 2.38 26.74
CA LYS A 490 -20.69 3.65 26.55
C LYS A 490 -19.21 3.45 26.20
N ALA A 491 -18.76 2.21 25.98
CA ALA A 491 -17.37 1.86 25.67
C ALA A 491 -17.26 1.47 24.20
N GLY A 492 -16.98 2.44 23.34
CA GLY A 492 -16.74 2.17 21.92
C GLY A 492 -15.39 1.46 21.71
N LYS A 493 -15.38 0.41 20.88
CA LYS A 493 -14.15 -0.30 20.51
C LYS A 493 -13.43 0.53 19.43
N LYS A 494 -12.20 0.95 19.72
CA LYS A 494 -11.37 1.68 18.76
C LYS A 494 -10.96 0.72 17.65
N LEU A 495 -11.36 1.02 16.42
CA LEU A 495 -11.04 0.19 15.27
C LEU A 495 -9.59 0.45 14.85
N GLU A 496 -8.79 -0.61 14.76
CA GLU A 496 -7.42 -0.50 14.25
C GLU A 496 -7.44 -0.24 12.74
N GLN A 497 -6.72 0.79 12.32
CA GLN A 497 -6.56 1.11 10.91
C GLN A 497 -5.65 0.04 10.26
N ALA A 498 -6.23 -0.85 9.46
CA ALA A 498 -5.45 -1.82 8.71
C ALA A 498 -4.47 -1.09 7.77
N GLN A 499 -3.19 -1.49 7.81
CA GLN A 499 -2.21 -1.09 6.81
C GLN A 499 -2.43 -1.87 5.52
N ILE A 500 -3.49 -1.53 4.78
CA ILE A 500 -3.60 -1.95 3.38
C ILE A 500 -2.51 -1.18 2.64
N SER A 501 -1.46 -1.85 2.18
CA SER A 501 -0.49 -1.15 1.35
C SER A 501 -1.18 -0.80 0.05
N LEU A 502 -1.09 0.46 -0.38
CA LEU A 502 -1.56 0.91 -1.70
C LEU A 502 -0.96 0.12 -2.87
N ASN A 503 0.04 -0.75 -2.61
CA ASN A 503 0.61 -1.68 -3.58
C ASN A 503 -0.22 -2.96 -3.75
N ASP A 504 -1.13 -3.29 -2.83
CA ASP A 504 -1.91 -4.55 -2.86
C ASP A 504 -3.15 -4.43 -3.78
N CYS A 505 -3.64 -3.21 -4.06
CA CYS A 505 -4.60 -2.95 -5.12
C CYS A 505 -3.87 -2.57 -6.43
N LEU A 506 -3.63 -3.57 -7.29
CA LEU A 506 -3.04 -3.39 -8.63
C LEU A 506 -3.88 -2.48 -9.56
N ALA A 507 -5.16 -2.28 -9.24
CA ALA A 507 -6.14 -1.67 -10.12
C ALA A 507 -6.23 -0.14 -10.03
N CYS A 508 -6.01 0.45 -8.84
CA CYS A 508 -6.19 1.89 -8.66
C CYS A 508 -5.32 2.48 -7.55
N SER A 509 -4.19 3.10 -7.93
CA SER A 509 -3.50 4.02 -7.01
C SER A 509 -4.37 5.26 -6.80
N GLY A 510 -5.25 5.21 -5.78
CA GLY A 510 -6.07 6.33 -5.33
C GLY A 510 -7.50 6.40 -5.90
N CYS A 511 -8.20 5.27 -6.05
CA CYS A 511 -9.67 5.29 -6.18
C CYS A 511 -10.39 4.76 -4.94
N ILE A 512 -9.70 4.29 -3.91
CA ILE A 512 -10.27 3.79 -2.65
C ILE A 512 -10.05 4.86 -1.57
N THR A 513 -11.13 5.31 -0.94
CA THR A 513 -11.15 6.25 0.19
C THR A 513 -10.86 5.53 1.52
N SER A 514 -10.54 6.26 2.58
CA SER A 514 -10.34 5.67 3.92
C SER A 514 -11.56 4.89 4.43
N ALA A 515 -12.78 5.37 4.17
CA ALA A 515 -14.00 4.64 4.52
C ALA A 515 -14.14 3.34 3.72
N GLU A 516 -13.81 3.36 2.43
CA GLU A 516 -13.80 2.17 1.59
C GLU A 516 -12.69 1.17 2.01
N SER A 517 -11.54 1.66 2.49
CA SER A 517 -10.52 0.80 3.11
C SER A 517 -11.05 0.08 4.35
N VAL A 518 -11.86 0.74 5.18
CA VAL A 518 -12.54 0.09 6.32
C VAL A 518 -13.54 -0.97 5.84
N LEU A 519 -14.37 -0.67 4.84
CA LEU A 519 -15.32 -1.63 4.26
C LEU A 519 -14.64 -2.88 3.68
N ILE A 520 -13.43 -2.73 3.12
CA ILE A 520 -12.59 -3.84 2.68
C ILE A 520 -12.11 -4.67 3.86
N THR A 521 -11.70 -4.03 4.97
CA THR A 521 -11.19 -4.72 6.16
C THR A 521 -12.27 -5.47 6.93
N LEU A 522 -13.49 -4.92 7.00
CA LEU A 522 -14.63 -5.58 7.65
C LEU A 522 -14.98 -6.92 7.00
N GLN A 523 -14.67 -7.09 5.71
CA GLN A 523 -14.83 -8.35 5.00
C GLN A 523 -13.52 -9.13 5.02
N SER A 524 -13.44 -10.21 5.79
CA SER A 524 -12.22 -11.00 5.93
C SER A 524 -12.52 -12.47 6.17
N HIS A 525 -11.50 -13.31 5.99
CA HIS A 525 -11.60 -14.72 6.38
C HIS A 525 -11.90 -14.89 7.89
N THR A 526 -11.39 -13.99 8.74
CA THR A 526 -11.70 -13.97 10.18
C THR A 526 -13.19 -13.72 10.41
N GLU A 527 -13.77 -12.76 9.70
CA GLU A 527 -15.21 -12.47 9.79
C GLU A 527 -16.06 -13.68 9.35
N VAL A 528 -15.66 -14.34 8.26
CA VAL A 528 -16.32 -15.59 7.83
C VAL A 528 -16.27 -16.65 8.93
N LEU A 529 -15.11 -16.87 9.57
CA LEU A 529 -14.99 -17.82 10.67
C LEU A 529 -15.84 -17.43 11.88
N ASN A 530 -15.90 -16.14 12.22
CA ASN A 530 -16.72 -15.63 13.32
C ASN A 530 -18.22 -15.88 13.06
N VAL A 531 -18.72 -15.53 11.87
CA VAL A 531 -20.12 -15.74 11.50
C VAL A 531 -20.46 -17.22 11.49
N LEU A 532 -19.59 -18.08 10.95
CA LEU A 532 -19.82 -19.53 10.95
C LEU A 532 -19.80 -20.12 12.37
N ALA A 533 -18.90 -19.66 13.23
CA ALA A 533 -18.81 -20.12 14.62
C ALA A 533 -19.99 -19.64 15.48
N ALA A 534 -20.52 -18.44 15.20
CA ALA A 534 -21.68 -17.87 15.88
C ALA A 534 -23.02 -18.39 15.33
N ASN A 535 -23.03 -19.02 14.15
CA ASN A 535 -24.25 -19.55 13.53
C ASN A 535 -24.81 -20.70 14.39
N PRO A 536 -26.06 -20.64 14.86
CA PRO A 536 -26.62 -21.67 15.73
C PRO A 536 -26.79 -23.00 14.99
N SER A 537 -27.12 -24.07 15.74
CA SER A 537 -27.39 -25.40 15.17
C SER A 537 -28.44 -25.35 14.04
N PRO A 538 -28.35 -26.19 12.99
CA PRO A 538 -29.32 -26.22 11.88
C PRO A 538 -30.79 -26.39 12.28
N ALA A 539 -31.07 -26.90 13.49
CA ALA A 539 -32.43 -27.03 14.02
C ALA A 539 -33.00 -25.71 14.59
N ALA A 540 -32.17 -24.69 14.82
CA ALA A 540 -32.59 -23.42 15.37
C ALA A 540 -33.23 -22.53 14.29
N PRO A 541 -34.30 -21.79 14.61
CA PRO A 541 -34.98 -20.90 13.65
C PRO A 541 -34.09 -19.74 13.18
N GLU A 542 -33.07 -19.37 13.97
CA GLU A 542 -32.11 -18.31 13.64
C GLU A 542 -30.93 -18.79 12.77
N HIS A 543 -30.87 -20.09 12.44
CA HIS A 543 -29.78 -20.65 11.63
C HIS A 543 -29.83 -20.12 10.20
N LYS A 544 -28.70 -19.54 9.76
CA LYS A 544 -28.53 -19.12 8.37
C LYS A 544 -27.87 -20.23 7.57
N ILE A 545 -28.32 -20.47 6.34
CA ILE A 545 -27.67 -21.42 5.42
C ILE A 545 -26.38 -20.78 4.89
N PRO A 546 -25.18 -21.30 5.24
CA PRO A 546 -23.93 -20.76 4.75
C PRO A 546 -23.62 -21.28 3.35
N VAL A 547 -23.46 -20.38 2.39
CA VAL A 547 -23.14 -20.69 0.99
C VAL A 547 -21.87 -19.96 0.58
N ILE A 548 -20.96 -20.63 -0.13
CA ILE A 548 -19.76 -20.01 -0.69
C ILE A 548 -19.68 -20.17 -2.21
N SER A 549 -19.32 -19.11 -2.93
CA SER A 549 -19.12 -19.12 -4.38
C SER A 549 -17.67 -18.77 -4.74
N ILE A 550 -17.07 -19.49 -5.70
CA ILE A 550 -15.65 -19.33 -6.06
C ILE A 550 -15.50 -18.84 -7.51
N ALA A 551 -14.68 -17.80 -7.71
CA ALA A 551 -14.35 -17.31 -9.05
C ALA A 551 -13.47 -18.31 -9.82
N PRO A 552 -13.73 -18.56 -11.12
CA PRO A 552 -12.89 -19.46 -11.92
C PRO A 552 -11.44 -18.98 -12.02
N GLN A 553 -11.18 -17.67 -11.95
CA GLN A 553 -9.82 -17.14 -11.89
C GLN A 553 -9.10 -17.44 -10.58
N SER A 554 -9.83 -17.57 -9.45
CA SER A 554 -9.26 -18.01 -8.18
C SER A 554 -8.88 -19.49 -8.24
N LEU A 555 -9.74 -20.33 -8.83
CA LEU A 555 -9.45 -21.75 -9.07
C LEU A 555 -8.25 -21.93 -10.01
N ALA A 556 -8.17 -21.15 -11.09
CA ALA A 556 -7.03 -21.17 -12.01
C ALA A 556 -5.73 -20.74 -11.31
N SER A 557 -5.78 -19.75 -10.42
CA SER A 557 -4.61 -19.32 -9.63
C SER A 557 -4.14 -20.42 -8.67
N LEU A 558 -5.06 -21.12 -8.01
CA LEU A 558 -4.74 -22.25 -7.12
C LEU A 558 -4.17 -23.43 -7.92
N SER A 559 -4.78 -23.77 -9.06
CA SER A 559 -4.26 -24.79 -9.98
C SER A 559 -2.84 -24.47 -10.47
N ALA A 560 -2.56 -23.21 -10.81
CA ALA A 560 -1.22 -22.79 -11.22
C ALA A 560 -0.20 -22.87 -10.07
N ALA A 561 -0.59 -22.53 -8.84
CA ALA A 561 0.27 -22.64 -7.66
C ALA A 561 0.62 -24.10 -7.34
N LEU A 562 -0.36 -25.01 -7.43
CA LEU A 562 -0.14 -26.45 -7.26
C LEU A 562 0.75 -27.02 -8.38
N SER A 563 0.49 -26.64 -9.63
CA SER A 563 1.26 -27.11 -10.80
C SER A 563 2.69 -26.56 -10.83
N SER A 564 2.97 -25.47 -10.12
CA SER A 564 4.34 -24.97 -9.93
C SER A 564 5.10 -25.76 -8.85
N SER A 565 4.39 -26.42 -7.95
CA SER A 565 4.95 -27.20 -6.83
C SER A 565 4.99 -28.71 -7.12
N SER A 566 4.14 -29.18 -8.04
CA SER A 566 4.06 -30.58 -8.48
C SER A 566 4.54 -30.74 -9.93
N ARG A 567 5.17 -31.88 -10.26
CA ARG A 567 5.55 -32.22 -11.65
C ARG A 567 4.35 -32.53 -12.56
N THR A 568 3.14 -32.61 -12.01
CA THR A 568 1.91 -32.90 -12.76
C THR A 568 0.95 -31.70 -12.72
N PRO A 569 0.50 -31.20 -13.89
CA PRO A 569 -0.56 -30.18 -13.94
C PRO A 569 -1.84 -30.70 -13.28
N THR A 570 -2.39 -29.93 -12.34
CA THR A 570 -3.66 -30.26 -11.71
C THR A 570 -4.78 -29.49 -12.38
N ASP A 571 -5.72 -30.22 -12.97
CA ASP A 571 -6.88 -29.64 -13.66
C ASP A 571 -7.77 -28.80 -12.72
N VAL A 572 -8.37 -27.74 -13.26
CA VAL A 572 -9.20 -26.78 -12.50
C VAL A 572 -10.43 -27.46 -11.87
N ARG A 573 -10.98 -28.51 -12.50
CA ARG A 573 -12.09 -29.30 -11.93
C ARG A 573 -11.69 -30.03 -10.66
N ARG A 574 -10.49 -30.62 -10.63
CA ARG A 574 -9.98 -31.27 -9.42
C ARG A 574 -9.76 -30.26 -8.31
N VAL A 575 -9.21 -29.09 -8.64
CA VAL A 575 -9.06 -28.00 -7.67
C VAL A 575 -10.41 -27.56 -7.12
N LEU A 576 -11.44 -27.40 -7.96
CA LEU A 576 -12.79 -27.09 -7.50
C LEU A 576 -13.30 -28.14 -6.50
N ARG A 577 -13.19 -29.44 -6.81
CA ARG A 577 -13.64 -30.51 -5.90
C ARG A 577 -12.96 -30.47 -4.54
N ARG A 578 -11.65 -30.24 -4.53
CA ARG A 578 -10.87 -30.14 -3.29
C ARG A 578 -11.24 -28.90 -2.49
N VAL A 579 -11.46 -27.76 -3.16
CA VAL A 579 -11.96 -26.52 -2.52
C VAL A 579 -13.38 -26.73 -1.97
N GLN A 580 -14.26 -27.41 -2.70
CA GLN A 580 -15.63 -27.72 -2.23
C GLN A 580 -15.61 -28.62 -0.99
N ALA A 581 -14.76 -29.65 -1.00
CA ALA A 581 -14.58 -30.51 0.17
C ALA A 581 -14.03 -29.72 1.37
N PHE A 582 -13.03 -28.86 1.16
CA PHE A 582 -12.55 -27.97 2.21
C PHE A 582 -13.66 -27.08 2.79
N CYS A 583 -14.41 -26.38 1.95
CA CYS A 583 -15.45 -25.47 2.38
C CYS A 583 -16.58 -26.19 3.15
N THR A 584 -16.98 -27.38 2.68
CA THR A 584 -18.10 -28.11 3.30
C THR A 584 -17.68 -28.91 4.53
N GLN A 585 -16.52 -29.58 4.49
CA GLN A 585 -16.06 -30.50 5.53
C GLN A 585 -15.24 -29.81 6.61
N ALA A 586 -14.37 -28.86 6.25
CA ALA A 586 -13.46 -28.21 7.20
C ALA A 586 -13.97 -26.87 7.73
N LEU A 587 -14.77 -26.13 6.95
CA LEU A 587 -15.33 -24.83 7.36
C LEU A 587 -16.81 -24.88 7.76
N GLY A 588 -17.57 -25.86 7.29
CA GLY A 588 -18.99 -26.00 7.63
C GLY A 588 -19.95 -25.21 6.74
N PHE A 589 -19.55 -24.86 5.50
CA PHE A 589 -20.51 -24.34 4.51
C PHE A 589 -21.49 -25.43 4.08
N ALA A 590 -22.77 -25.11 3.92
CA ALA A 590 -23.77 -26.04 3.41
C ALA A 590 -23.59 -26.29 1.91
N HIS A 591 -23.21 -25.26 1.15
CA HIS A 591 -23.01 -25.35 -0.29
C HIS A 591 -21.77 -24.57 -0.75
N ALA A 592 -21.04 -25.14 -1.70
CA ALA A 592 -19.88 -24.52 -2.33
C ALA A 592 -19.99 -24.64 -3.86
N PHE A 593 -20.08 -23.50 -4.56
CA PHE A 593 -20.30 -23.43 -6.00
C PHE A 593 -19.18 -22.66 -6.70
N ASP A 594 -19.00 -22.85 -8.00
CA ASP A 594 -18.25 -21.90 -8.82
C ASP A 594 -19.18 -20.85 -9.44
N THR A 595 -18.61 -19.72 -9.87
CA THR A 595 -19.39 -18.60 -10.45
C THR A 595 -19.56 -18.68 -11.97
N THR A 596 -19.20 -19.79 -12.64
CA THR A 596 -19.23 -19.90 -14.10
C THR A 596 -20.66 -19.93 -14.63
N PHE A 597 -21.60 -20.59 -13.96
CA PHE A 597 -23.01 -20.51 -14.34
C PHE A 597 -23.55 -19.07 -14.27
N ALA A 598 -23.28 -18.38 -13.15
CA ALA A 598 -23.63 -16.97 -12.99
C ALA A 598 -22.96 -16.07 -14.06
N ARG A 599 -21.74 -16.42 -14.48
CA ARG A 599 -21.07 -15.75 -15.60
C ARG A 599 -21.81 -15.95 -16.92
N HIS A 600 -22.26 -17.16 -17.23
CA HIS A 600 -23.04 -17.41 -18.45
C HIS A 600 -24.36 -16.62 -18.46
N VAL A 601 -25.04 -16.53 -17.30
CA VAL A 601 -26.23 -15.68 -17.15
C VAL A 601 -25.87 -14.21 -17.40
N ALA A 602 -24.81 -13.70 -16.77
CA ALA A 602 -24.32 -12.34 -16.98
C ALA A 602 -23.98 -12.08 -18.46
N LEU A 603 -23.29 -12.99 -19.14
CA LEU A 603 -22.90 -12.84 -20.54
C LEU A 603 -24.11 -12.81 -21.48
N ARG A 604 -25.15 -13.61 -21.21
CA ARG A 604 -26.39 -13.59 -21.99
C ARG A 604 -27.12 -12.26 -21.84
N GLU A 605 -27.28 -11.76 -20.61
CA GLU A 605 -27.90 -10.45 -20.38
C GLU A 605 -27.06 -9.30 -20.95
N HIS A 606 -25.73 -9.44 -20.95
CA HIS A 606 -24.83 -8.48 -21.56
C HIS A 606 -24.97 -8.43 -23.09
N ALA A 607 -25.08 -9.59 -23.74
CA ALA A 607 -25.32 -9.68 -25.19
C ALA A 607 -26.69 -9.12 -25.57
N ARG A 608 -27.72 -9.42 -24.77
CA ARG A 608 -29.06 -8.85 -24.93
C ARG A 608 -29.03 -7.32 -24.84
N GLU A 609 -28.43 -6.76 -23.80
CA GLU A 609 -28.30 -5.31 -23.66
C GLU A 609 -27.54 -4.68 -24.84
N PHE A 610 -26.48 -5.35 -25.32
CA PHE A 610 -25.74 -4.86 -26.47
C PHE A 610 -26.60 -4.80 -27.74
N ALA A 611 -27.42 -5.82 -27.98
CA ALA A 611 -28.36 -5.86 -29.09
C ALA A 611 -29.41 -4.74 -29.00
N GLU A 612 -29.98 -4.51 -27.81
CA GLU A 612 -30.91 -3.39 -27.53
C GLU A 612 -30.25 -2.04 -27.87
N ARG A 613 -29.01 -1.82 -27.41
CA ARG A 613 -28.28 -0.58 -27.71
C ARG A 613 -27.93 -0.42 -29.19
N ARG A 614 -27.64 -1.51 -29.91
CA ARG A 614 -27.44 -1.48 -31.38
C ARG A 614 -28.73 -1.17 -32.14
N ALA A 615 -29.88 -1.53 -31.60
CA ALA A 615 -31.19 -1.18 -32.14
C ALA A 615 -31.61 0.28 -31.83
N GLY A 616 -30.82 1.00 -31.01
CA GLY A 616 -31.04 2.42 -30.68
C GLY A 616 -31.48 2.66 -29.23
N GLU A 617 -31.66 1.63 -28.41
CA GLU A 617 -32.11 1.72 -27.02
C GLU A 617 -30.94 1.96 -26.04
N GLY A 618 -30.12 2.98 -26.31
CA GLY A 618 -29.04 3.40 -25.42
C GLY A 618 -27.85 4.01 -26.14
N LYS A 619 -26.75 4.22 -25.42
CA LYS A 619 -25.55 4.85 -25.97
C LYS A 619 -24.46 3.82 -26.29
N LEU A 620 -23.82 4.03 -27.45
CA LEU A 620 -22.62 3.33 -27.88
C LEU A 620 -21.40 4.28 -27.87
N PRO A 621 -20.18 3.78 -27.58
CA PRO A 621 -19.86 2.38 -27.29
C PRO A 621 -20.41 1.91 -25.95
N MET A 622 -20.84 0.65 -25.87
CA MET A 622 -21.15 0.03 -24.59
C MET A 622 -19.85 -0.38 -23.88
N LEU A 623 -19.71 -0.03 -22.61
CA LEU A 623 -18.53 -0.30 -21.78
C LEU A 623 -18.85 -1.40 -20.76
N ALA A 624 -17.97 -2.39 -20.62
CA ALA A 624 -18.15 -3.47 -19.64
C ALA A 624 -18.34 -2.94 -18.21
N SER A 625 -19.18 -3.60 -17.42
CA SER A 625 -19.52 -3.23 -16.04
C SER A 625 -18.90 -4.15 -14.97
N ALA A 626 -18.41 -5.33 -15.36
CA ALA A 626 -18.06 -6.40 -14.41
C ALA A 626 -16.83 -6.13 -13.53
N CYS A 627 -16.00 -5.13 -13.86
CA CYS A 627 -14.78 -4.76 -13.16
C CYS A 627 -15.03 -3.61 -12.16
N PRO A 628 -15.04 -3.87 -10.84
CA PRO A 628 -15.40 -2.84 -9.85
C PRO A 628 -14.39 -1.70 -9.79
N GLY A 629 -13.10 -1.97 -9.99
CA GLY A 629 -12.07 -0.93 -10.07
C GLY A 629 -12.29 0.05 -11.22
N TRP A 630 -12.83 -0.42 -12.36
CA TRP A 630 -13.26 0.44 -13.45
C TRP A 630 -14.50 1.26 -13.07
N ILE A 631 -15.51 0.63 -12.48
CA ILE A 631 -16.73 1.32 -12.03
C ILE A 631 -16.38 2.46 -11.05
N CYS A 632 -15.60 2.16 -10.02
CA CYS A 632 -15.17 3.15 -9.03
C CYS A 632 -14.41 4.32 -9.69
N TYR A 633 -13.54 4.03 -10.67
CA TYR A 633 -12.83 5.06 -11.41
C TYR A 633 -13.77 5.92 -12.26
N ALA A 634 -14.73 5.30 -12.95
CA ALA A 634 -15.70 6.02 -13.76
C ALA A 634 -16.57 6.94 -12.89
N GLU A 635 -17.14 6.44 -11.80
CA GLU A 635 -17.99 7.22 -10.88
C GLU A 635 -17.25 8.43 -10.29
N LYS A 636 -15.99 8.24 -9.88
CA LYS A 636 -15.23 9.28 -9.18
C LYS A 636 -14.55 10.29 -10.10
N ALA A 637 -14.07 9.84 -11.25
CA ALA A 637 -13.23 10.66 -12.13
C ALA A 637 -13.90 11.03 -13.46
N HIS A 638 -14.89 10.25 -13.91
CA HIS A 638 -15.47 10.33 -15.24
C HIS A 638 -16.97 10.01 -15.26
N ALA A 639 -17.76 10.73 -14.46
CA ALA A 639 -19.21 10.52 -14.37
C ALA A 639 -19.90 10.62 -15.75
N GLU A 640 -19.29 11.35 -16.70
CA GLU A 640 -19.74 11.42 -18.08
C GLU A 640 -19.70 10.08 -18.85
N MET A 641 -18.97 9.08 -18.35
CA MET A 641 -18.88 7.74 -18.94
C MET A 641 -19.99 6.80 -18.44
N LEU A 642 -20.68 7.13 -17.33
CA LEU A 642 -21.71 6.27 -16.74
C LEU A 642 -22.83 5.85 -17.72
N PRO A 643 -23.34 6.74 -18.60
CA PRO A 643 -24.37 6.36 -19.58
C PRO A 643 -23.92 5.29 -20.59
N PHE A 644 -22.62 5.06 -20.74
CA PHE A 644 -22.06 4.07 -21.66
C PHE A 644 -21.81 2.73 -20.96
N ILE A 645 -21.75 2.70 -19.62
CA ILE A 645 -21.53 1.47 -18.85
C ILE A 645 -22.75 0.56 -18.96
N SER A 646 -22.52 -0.74 -19.13
CA SER A 646 -23.55 -1.78 -19.14
C SER A 646 -24.33 -1.83 -17.82
N ARG A 647 -25.62 -2.12 -17.90
CA ARG A 647 -26.51 -2.32 -16.75
C ARG A 647 -26.39 -3.73 -16.14
N THR A 648 -25.72 -4.65 -16.83
CA THR A 648 -25.57 -6.03 -16.37
C THR A 648 -24.78 -6.10 -15.07
N LYS A 649 -25.31 -6.82 -14.06
CA LYS A 649 -24.60 -7.17 -12.82
C LYS A 649 -23.34 -8.01 -13.12
N SER A 650 -22.32 -7.90 -12.27
CA SER A 650 -21.14 -8.78 -12.39
C SER A 650 -21.48 -10.22 -11.98
N PRO A 651 -20.68 -11.23 -12.37
CA PRO A 651 -20.95 -12.64 -12.02
C PRO A 651 -21.03 -12.89 -10.50
N GLN A 652 -20.32 -12.08 -9.69
CA GLN A 652 -20.44 -12.12 -8.23
C GLN A 652 -21.87 -11.80 -7.79
N GLN A 653 -22.41 -10.69 -8.27
CA GLN A 653 -23.72 -10.20 -7.85
C GLN A 653 -24.85 -11.01 -8.49
N VAL A 654 -24.67 -11.49 -9.72
CA VAL A 654 -25.60 -12.47 -10.32
C VAL A 654 -25.64 -13.75 -9.48
N MET A 655 -24.50 -14.24 -9.01
CA MET A 655 -24.47 -15.40 -8.12
C MET A 655 -25.18 -15.13 -6.79
N GLY A 656 -24.99 -13.94 -6.21
CA GLY A 656 -25.71 -13.51 -5.01
C GLY A 656 -27.23 -13.56 -5.18
N THR A 657 -27.75 -12.98 -6.26
CA THR A 657 -29.17 -13.04 -6.61
C THR A 657 -29.64 -14.49 -6.84
N LEU A 658 -28.89 -15.32 -7.57
CA LEU A 658 -29.24 -16.73 -7.79
C LEU A 658 -29.29 -17.53 -6.48
N VAL A 659 -28.36 -17.29 -5.56
CA VAL A 659 -28.30 -17.99 -4.27
C VAL A 659 -29.41 -17.53 -3.33
N LYS A 660 -29.60 -16.22 -3.18
CA LYS A 660 -30.53 -15.69 -2.17
C LYS A 660 -31.99 -15.67 -2.60
N GLU A 661 -32.24 -15.41 -3.88
CA GLU A 661 -33.61 -15.34 -4.39
C GLU A 661 -34.03 -16.69 -4.98
N TRP A 662 -33.33 -17.16 -6.02
CA TRP A 662 -33.77 -18.35 -6.77
C TRP A 662 -33.55 -19.67 -6.01
N LEU A 663 -32.40 -19.86 -5.35
CA LEU A 663 -32.17 -21.02 -4.49
C LEU A 663 -32.86 -20.88 -3.14
N GLY A 664 -32.88 -19.68 -2.56
CA GLY A 664 -33.61 -19.42 -1.33
C GLY A 664 -35.06 -19.85 -1.44
N GLU A 665 -35.76 -19.44 -2.50
CA GLU A 665 -37.14 -19.87 -2.76
C GLU A 665 -37.27 -21.40 -2.83
N LYS A 666 -36.36 -22.07 -3.54
CA LYS A 666 -36.35 -23.55 -3.64
C LYS A 666 -36.07 -24.24 -2.31
N TRP A 667 -35.31 -23.61 -1.42
CA TRP A 667 -35.05 -24.08 -0.07
C TRP A 667 -36.14 -23.68 0.93
N GLY A 668 -37.15 -22.91 0.50
CA GLY A 668 -38.16 -22.35 1.39
C GLY A 668 -37.60 -21.34 2.39
N LYS A 669 -36.55 -20.61 1.99
CA LYS A 669 -35.79 -19.66 2.80
C LYS A 669 -35.86 -18.25 2.25
N LYS A 670 -35.91 -17.27 3.16
CA LYS A 670 -35.80 -15.86 2.82
C LYS A 670 -34.35 -15.45 2.57
N PRO A 671 -34.10 -14.36 1.84
CA PRO A 671 -32.74 -13.87 1.55
C PRO A 671 -31.86 -13.64 2.80
N ASP A 672 -32.43 -13.22 3.93
CA ASP A 672 -31.73 -12.93 5.19
C ASP A 672 -31.40 -14.18 6.02
N GLU A 673 -32.05 -15.30 5.71
CA GLU A 673 -31.75 -16.63 6.25
C GLU A 673 -30.60 -17.33 5.50
N ILE A 674 -29.97 -16.66 4.55
CA ILE A 674 -28.85 -17.20 3.76
C ILE A 674 -27.64 -16.29 3.93
N TYR A 675 -26.52 -16.88 4.36
CA TYR A 675 -25.24 -16.20 4.45
C TYR A 675 -24.37 -16.59 3.26
N HIS A 676 -24.19 -15.66 2.32
CA HIS A 676 -23.47 -15.89 1.07
C HIS A 676 -22.10 -15.21 1.08
N VAL A 677 -21.05 -16.04 0.97
CA VAL A 677 -19.65 -15.63 0.85
C VAL A 677 -19.18 -15.80 -0.58
N SER A 678 -18.36 -14.87 -1.09
CA SER A 678 -17.74 -15.02 -2.41
C SER A 678 -16.22 -14.95 -2.35
N VAL A 679 -15.55 -15.85 -3.08
CA VAL A 679 -14.09 -15.91 -3.22
C VAL A 679 -13.68 -15.30 -4.55
N MET A 680 -12.89 -14.24 -4.49
CA MET A 680 -12.58 -13.40 -5.66
C MET A 680 -11.09 -13.10 -5.81
N PRO A 681 -10.60 -12.93 -7.05
CA PRO A 681 -9.21 -12.59 -7.31
C PRO A 681 -8.89 -11.09 -7.08
N CYS A 682 -9.76 -10.34 -6.38
CA CYS A 682 -9.74 -8.87 -6.39
C CYS A 682 -10.26 -8.30 -5.05
N TYR A 683 -9.57 -7.28 -4.52
CA TYR A 683 -10.03 -6.53 -3.36
C TYR A 683 -11.24 -5.63 -3.65
N ASP A 684 -11.32 -5.03 -4.86
CA ASP A 684 -12.44 -4.14 -5.22
C ASP A 684 -13.80 -4.88 -5.28
N LYS A 685 -13.78 -6.22 -5.33
CA LYS A 685 -14.99 -7.05 -5.22
C LYS A 685 -15.62 -6.99 -3.82
N LYS A 686 -14.81 -6.74 -2.78
CA LYS A 686 -15.30 -6.44 -1.42
C LYS A 686 -16.08 -5.12 -1.41
N LEU A 687 -15.58 -4.09 -2.11
CA LEU A 687 -16.29 -2.82 -2.28
C LEU A 687 -17.58 -2.98 -3.07
N GLU A 688 -17.57 -3.79 -4.13
CA GLU A 688 -18.77 -4.10 -4.90
C GLU A 688 -19.84 -4.74 -4.01
N ALA A 689 -19.48 -5.70 -3.14
CA ALA A 689 -20.42 -6.32 -2.21
C ALA A 689 -21.00 -5.33 -1.19
N SER A 690 -20.24 -4.32 -0.77
CA SER A 690 -20.72 -3.30 0.17
C SER A 690 -21.63 -2.22 -0.43
N ARG A 691 -21.84 -2.20 -1.75
CA ARG A 691 -22.67 -1.15 -2.39
C ARG A 691 -24.13 -1.25 -1.95
N THR A 692 -24.75 -0.09 -1.73
CA THR A 692 -26.18 0.02 -1.43
C THR A 692 -27.06 -0.50 -2.56
N ASP A 693 -26.58 -0.46 -3.81
CA ASP A 693 -27.28 -0.99 -4.99
C ASP A 693 -27.59 -2.50 -4.90
N PHE A 694 -26.87 -3.23 -4.05
CA PHE A 694 -27.03 -4.67 -3.83
C PHE A 694 -27.52 -4.98 -2.41
N HIS A 695 -28.08 -3.99 -1.72
CA HIS A 695 -28.76 -4.16 -0.46
C HIS A 695 -30.27 -4.29 -0.69
N ASN A 696 -30.85 -5.36 -0.16
CA ASN A 696 -32.28 -5.57 -0.11
C ASN A 696 -32.81 -5.00 1.20
N GLU A 697 -33.49 -3.85 1.14
CA GLU A 697 -34.04 -3.17 2.33
C GLU A 697 -35.13 -4.02 3.02
N LEU A 698 -35.99 -4.69 2.25
CA LEU A 698 -37.10 -5.50 2.78
C LEU A 698 -36.63 -6.60 3.73
N TYR A 699 -35.53 -7.28 3.36
CA TYR A 699 -34.95 -8.35 4.16
C TYR A 699 -33.71 -7.90 4.94
N SER A 700 -33.32 -6.62 4.86
CA SER A 700 -32.12 -6.08 5.51
C SER A 700 -30.85 -6.92 5.24
N THR A 701 -30.68 -7.40 4.01
CA THR A 701 -29.56 -8.27 3.62
C THR A 701 -28.92 -7.84 2.31
N ARG A 702 -27.73 -8.35 1.97
CA ARG A 702 -27.03 -8.04 0.71
C ARG A 702 -27.03 -9.23 -0.22
N ASP A 703 -26.89 -9.03 -1.53
CA ASP A 703 -26.69 -10.12 -2.50
C ASP A 703 -25.48 -11.01 -2.12
N VAL A 704 -24.40 -10.38 -1.64
CA VAL A 704 -23.20 -11.04 -1.10
C VAL A 704 -22.87 -10.41 0.24
N ASP A 705 -22.81 -11.24 1.29
CA ASP A 705 -22.63 -10.75 2.67
C ASP A 705 -21.16 -10.48 2.99
N CYS A 706 -20.25 -11.34 2.49
CA CYS A 706 -18.82 -11.17 2.69
C CYS A 706 -18.03 -11.65 1.45
N VAL A 707 -16.97 -10.95 1.12
CA VAL A 707 -16.03 -11.34 0.06
C VAL A 707 -14.65 -11.60 0.65
N ILE A 708 -14.04 -12.73 0.32
CA ILE A 708 -12.64 -13.05 0.64
C ILE A 708 -11.83 -13.20 -0.64
N THR A 709 -10.54 -12.91 -0.57
CA THR A 709 -9.64 -13.02 -1.72
C THR A 709 -9.13 -14.45 -1.94
N THR A 710 -8.59 -14.74 -3.13
CA THR A 710 -7.90 -16.02 -3.39
C THR A 710 -6.78 -16.27 -2.36
N GLY A 711 -6.02 -15.23 -2.02
CA GLY A 711 -4.98 -15.32 -0.98
C GLY A 711 -5.54 -15.61 0.42
N GLU A 712 -6.68 -15.03 0.79
CA GLU A 712 -7.34 -15.34 2.06
C GLU A 712 -7.90 -16.77 2.11
N LEU A 713 -8.40 -17.31 0.98
CA LEU A 713 -8.80 -18.71 0.91
C LEU A 713 -7.61 -19.66 1.08
N GLU A 714 -6.47 -19.36 0.46
CA GLU A 714 -5.25 -20.17 0.61
C GLU A 714 -4.71 -20.11 2.04
N LEU A 715 -4.76 -18.93 2.68
CA LEU A 715 -4.41 -18.77 4.08
C LEU A 715 -5.31 -19.62 4.99
N LEU A 716 -6.64 -19.61 4.76
CA LEU A 716 -7.58 -20.46 5.50
C LEU A 716 -7.28 -21.94 5.36
N MET A 717 -6.93 -22.41 4.16
CA MET A 717 -6.54 -23.80 3.95
C MET A 717 -5.30 -24.15 4.75
N ARG A 718 -4.29 -23.26 4.75
CA ARG A 718 -3.06 -23.46 5.53
C ARG A 718 -3.31 -23.47 7.04
N GLU A 719 -4.15 -22.57 7.55
CA GLU A 719 -4.52 -22.50 8.96
C GLU A 719 -5.31 -23.74 9.43
N LYS A 720 -6.09 -24.34 8.55
CA LYS A 720 -6.83 -25.58 8.80
C LYS A 720 -6.05 -26.85 8.45
N GLU A 721 -4.76 -26.72 8.15
CA GLU A 721 -3.88 -27.83 7.75
C GLU A 721 -4.45 -28.63 6.55
N TRP A 722 -5.20 -27.97 5.66
CA TRP A 722 -5.77 -28.58 4.47
C TRP A 722 -4.78 -28.55 3.30
N ASP A 723 -4.26 -29.72 2.94
CA ASP A 723 -3.35 -29.86 1.80
C ASP A 723 -4.14 -30.00 0.48
N LEU A 724 -4.22 -28.91 -0.28
CA LEU A 724 -4.90 -28.85 -1.57
C LEU A 724 -4.23 -29.73 -2.65
N SER A 725 -2.99 -30.18 -2.44
CA SER A 725 -2.30 -31.08 -3.37
C SER A 725 -2.82 -32.52 -3.30
N LEU A 726 -3.46 -32.90 -2.19
CA LEU A 726 -4.00 -34.24 -1.98
C LEU A 726 -5.39 -34.39 -2.61
N PRO A 727 -5.68 -35.56 -3.21
CA PRO A 727 -6.99 -35.83 -3.78
C PRO A 727 -8.06 -36.02 -2.71
N VAL A 728 -9.31 -35.68 -3.05
CA VAL A 728 -10.48 -35.94 -2.20
C VAL A 728 -11.35 -37.06 -2.77
N PRO A 729 -12.13 -37.78 -1.94
CA PRO A 729 -13.05 -38.80 -2.43
C PRO A 729 -14.02 -38.24 -3.48
N GLY A 730 -14.17 -38.97 -4.60
CA GLY A 730 -15.08 -38.58 -5.68
C GLY A 730 -14.64 -37.38 -6.53
N GLU A 731 -13.36 -36.97 -6.50
CA GLU A 731 -12.91 -35.79 -7.28
C GLU A 731 -12.97 -35.96 -8.81
N LEU A 732 -13.15 -37.20 -9.29
CA LEU A 732 -13.32 -37.53 -10.71
C LEU A 732 -14.77 -37.83 -11.08
N ASP A 733 -15.67 -37.93 -10.10
CA ASP A 733 -17.04 -38.33 -10.35
C ASP A 733 -17.80 -37.15 -10.99
N PRO A 734 -18.58 -37.40 -12.06
CA PRO A 734 -19.50 -36.39 -12.56
C PRO A 734 -20.50 -36.05 -11.45
N SER A 735 -20.97 -34.81 -11.41
CA SER A 735 -22.05 -34.40 -10.50
C SER A 735 -23.37 -34.36 -11.29
N PRO A 736 -24.05 -35.51 -11.47
CA PRO A 736 -25.27 -35.58 -12.28
C PRO A 736 -26.43 -34.78 -11.69
N ASP A 737 -26.44 -34.55 -10.37
CA ASP A 737 -27.48 -33.81 -9.65
C ASP A 737 -27.04 -32.38 -9.26
N ALA A 738 -26.05 -31.82 -9.97
CA ALA A 738 -25.56 -30.48 -9.67
C ALA A 738 -26.66 -29.43 -9.88
N VAL A 739 -26.96 -28.66 -8.82
CA VAL A 739 -27.93 -27.55 -8.82
C VAL A 739 -27.64 -26.54 -9.94
N PHE A 740 -26.37 -26.28 -10.19
CA PHE A 740 -25.88 -25.51 -11.33
C PHE A 740 -25.01 -26.39 -12.23
N PRO A 741 -25.10 -26.25 -13.56
CA PRO A 741 -24.24 -26.98 -14.46
C PRO A 741 -22.77 -26.56 -14.30
N GLU A 742 -21.88 -27.54 -14.28
CA GLU A 742 -20.45 -27.34 -14.03
C GLU A 742 -19.72 -26.96 -15.33
N LEU A 743 -19.86 -25.68 -15.71
CA LEU A 743 -19.44 -25.22 -17.03
C LEU A 743 -17.92 -25.06 -17.19
N MET A 744 -17.15 -24.91 -16.10
CA MET A 744 -15.68 -24.84 -15.91
C MET A 744 -14.79 -24.16 -16.94
N GLU A 745 -14.97 -24.47 -18.22
CA GLU A 745 -14.30 -23.89 -19.36
C GLU A 745 -15.22 -22.90 -20.06
N HIS A 746 -14.68 -21.72 -20.37
CA HIS A 746 -15.38 -20.75 -21.19
C HIS A 746 -14.41 -20.17 -22.22
N PRO A 747 -14.74 -20.17 -23.52
CA PRO A 747 -13.86 -19.62 -24.55
C PRO A 747 -13.69 -18.11 -24.36
N GLY A 748 -12.48 -17.60 -24.62
CA GLY A 748 -12.21 -16.15 -24.67
C GLY A 748 -11.10 -15.69 -23.72
N THR A 749 -11.38 -14.70 -22.88
CA THR A 749 -10.35 -13.85 -22.24
C THR A 749 -10.22 -14.10 -20.74
N SER A 750 -9.07 -13.70 -20.19
CA SER A 750 -8.73 -13.79 -18.77
C SER A 750 -9.66 -13.00 -17.82
N SER A 751 -10.49 -12.11 -18.36
CA SER A 751 -11.44 -11.26 -17.63
C SER A 751 -12.90 -11.69 -17.76
N GLY A 752 -13.17 -12.80 -18.46
CA GLY A 752 -14.50 -13.38 -18.56
C GLY A 752 -15.24 -13.15 -19.88
N SER A 753 -14.50 -12.90 -20.95
CA SER A 753 -14.93 -13.13 -22.34
C SER A 753 -16.09 -12.28 -22.85
N TYR A 754 -16.42 -11.15 -22.22
CA TYR A 754 -17.55 -10.31 -22.64
C TYR A 754 -17.48 -9.89 -24.10
N LEU A 755 -16.34 -9.35 -24.57
CA LEU A 755 -16.17 -8.98 -25.98
C LEU A 755 -16.23 -10.21 -26.90
N HIS A 756 -15.63 -11.32 -26.45
CA HIS A 756 -15.62 -12.56 -27.23
C HIS A 756 -17.04 -13.11 -27.44
N THR A 757 -17.88 -13.09 -26.40
CA THR A 757 -19.30 -13.47 -26.50
C THR A 757 -20.05 -12.59 -27.49
N LEU A 758 -19.83 -11.28 -27.48
CA LEU A 758 -20.47 -10.36 -28.43
C LEU A 758 -20.03 -10.65 -29.87
N ILE A 759 -18.72 -10.86 -30.09
CA ILE A 759 -18.20 -11.23 -31.41
C ILE A 759 -18.84 -12.53 -31.90
N ALA A 760 -18.87 -13.56 -31.05
CA ALA A 760 -19.47 -14.85 -31.39
C ALA A 760 -20.96 -14.73 -31.74
N SER A 761 -21.76 -14.02 -30.91
CA SER A 761 -23.18 -13.77 -31.16
C SER A 761 -23.39 -13.04 -32.49
N ILE A 762 -22.64 -11.98 -32.78
CA ILE A 762 -22.76 -11.23 -34.05
C ILE A 762 -22.41 -12.11 -35.25
N MET A 763 -21.37 -12.94 -35.14
CA MET A 763 -20.96 -13.84 -36.21
C MET A 763 -22.00 -14.95 -36.45
N THR A 764 -22.63 -15.48 -35.40
CA THR A 764 -23.67 -16.50 -35.50
C THR A 764 -25.00 -15.94 -36.03
N GLU A 765 -25.36 -14.71 -35.66
CA GLU A 765 -26.61 -14.07 -36.08
C GLU A 765 -26.54 -13.45 -37.49
N SER A 766 -25.33 -13.23 -38.02
CA SER A 766 -25.14 -12.65 -39.35
C SER A 766 -25.52 -13.63 -40.47
N LEU A 767 -26.43 -13.21 -41.35
CA LEU A 767 -26.82 -13.97 -42.55
C LEU A 767 -25.68 -14.10 -43.57
N ASN A 768 -24.72 -13.18 -43.54
CA ASN A 768 -23.56 -13.16 -44.43
C ASN A 768 -22.28 -13.52 -43.64
N PRO A 769 -21.34 -14.27 -44.23
CA PRO A 769 -20.05 -14.56 -43.60
C PRO A 769 -19.29 -13.27 -43.25
N LEU A 770 -18.84 -13.17 -42.00
CA LEU A 770 -18.05 -12.05 -41.50
C LEU A 770 -16.59 -12.47 -41.32
N THR A 771 -15.67 -11.59 -41.71
CA THR A 771 -14.24 -11.76 -41.44
C THR A 771 -13.86 -11.09 -40.13
N HIS A 772 -13.27 -11.86 -39.21
CA HIS A 772 -12.73 -11.35 -37.95
C HIS A 772 -11.25 -11.02 -38.09
N THR A 773 -10.90 -9.78 -37.76
CA THR A 773 -9.50 -9.34 -37.67
C THR A 773 -9.24 -8.72 -36.31
N SER A 774 -8.03 -8.92 -35.79
CA SER A 774 -7.59 -8.28 -34.55
C SER A 774 -6.24 -7.59 -34.71
N ARG A 775 -6.04 -6.51 -33.95
CA ARG A 775 -4.81 -5.71 -33.98
C ARG A 775 -4.43 -5.25 -32.58
N THR A 776 -3.21 -5.58 -32.18
CA THR A 776 -2.59 -5.04 -30.97
C THR A 776 -2.23 -3.56 -31.14
N VAL A 777 -2.66 -2.71 -30.21
CA VAL A 777 -2.41 -1.25 -30.29
C VAL A 777 -1.16 -0.84 -29.52
N ARG A 778 -1.00 -1.32 -28.27
CA ARG A 778 0.09 -0.90 -27.35
C ARG A 778 0.57 -2.00 -26.40
N GLY A 779 0.51 -3.25 -26.84
CA GLY A 779 0.83 -4.45 -26.06
C GLY A 779 -0.40 -5.33 -25.84
N ALA A 780 -0.19 -6.52 -25.27
CA ALA A 780 -1.23 -7.56 -25.13
C ALA A 780 -2.49 -7.09 -24.37
N ASP A 781 -2.37 -6.08 -23.51
CA ASP A 781 -3.47 -5.50 -22.74
C ASP A 781 -4.34 -4.49 -23.50
N TYR A 782 -4.07 -4.26 -24.79
CA TYR A 782 -4.92 -3.42 -25.64
C TYR A 782 -4.98 -3.97 -27.07
N GLU A 783 -6.08 -4.66 -27.38
CA GLU A 783 -6.38 -5.23 -28.68
C GLU A 783 -7.69 -4.67 -29.25
N GLU A 784 -7.67 -4.31 -30.54
CA GLU A 784 -8.87 -3.92 -31.28
C GLU A 784 -9.33 -5.07 -32.16
N HIS A 785 -10.64 -5.32 -32.20
CA HIS A 785 -11.25 -6.36 -33.01
C HIS A 785 -12.25 -5.73 -33.99
N THR A 786 -12.18 -6.14 -35.25
CA THR A 786 -13.06 -5.65 -36.31
C THR A 786 -13.71 -6.84 -37.01
N LEU A 787 -15.03 -6.77 -37.16
CA LEU A 787 -15.81 -7.67 -38.03
C LEU A 787 -16.20 -6.88 -39.29
N ALA A 788 -15.88 -7.43 -40.45
CA ALA A 788 -16.24 -6.84 -41.75
C ALA A 788 -16.97 -7.87 -42.62
N ASP A 789 -17.88 -7.38 -43.47
CA ASP A 789 -18.54 -8.22 -44.48
C ASP A 789 -17.62 -8.54 -45.67
N ALA A 790 -18.11 -9.33 -46.62
CA ALA A 790 -17.35 -9.70 -47.82
C ALA A 790 -16.99 -8.52 -48.73
N ALA A 791 -17.70 -7.39 -48.63
CA ALA A 791 -17.40 -6.16 -49.34
C ALA A 791 -16.37 -5.28 -48.61
N GLY A 792 -15.91 -5.70 -47.42
CA GLY A 792 -14.97 -4.96 -46.58
C GLY A 792 -15.63 -3.89 -45.70
N ALA A 793 -16.97 -3.81 -45.67
CA ALA A 793 -17.67 -2.86 -44.81
C ALA A 793 -17.64 -3.33 -43.35
N VAL A 794 -17.22 -2.45 -42.44
CA VAL A 794 -17.12 -2.76 -41.01
C VAL A 794 -18.51 -2.88 -40.40
N VAL A 795 -18.84 -4.07 -39.89
CA VAL A 795 -20.11 -4.42 -39.23
C VAL A 795 -20.04 -4.17 -37.72
N PHE A 796 -18.90 -4.45 -37.11
CA PHE A 796 -18.67 -4.26 -35.67
C PHE A 796 -17.21 -3.91 -35.40
N ARG A 797 -17.00 -3.03 -34.41
CA ARG A 797 -15.68 -2.71 -33.89
C ARG A 797 -15.69 -2.74 -32.36
N GLY A 798 -14.87 -3.62 -31.80
CA GLY A 798 -14.70 -3.79 -30.35
C GLY A 798 -13.25 -3.59 -29.91
N ALA A 799 -13.02 -3.46 -28.61
CA ALA A 799 -11.67 -3.48 -28.06
C ALA A 799 -11.61 -4.13 -26.68
N THR A 800 -10.53 -4.85 -26.39
CA THR A 800 -10.12 -5.19 -25.03
C THR A 800 -9.16 -4.12 -24.52
N CYS A 801 -9.37 -3.65 -23.30
CA CYS A 801 -8.54 -2.61 -22.69
C CYS A 801 -8.32 -2.92 -21.21
N TYR A 802 -7.18 -3.52 -20.91
CA TYR A 802 -6.79 -3.90 -19.57
C TYR A 802 -5.70 -2.98 -19.03
N GLY A 803 -5.72 -2.74 -17.73
CA GLY A 803 -4.77 -1.87 -17.05
C GLY A 803 -5.16 -0.39 -17.08
N PHE A 804 -4.99 0.27 -15.93
CA PHE A 804 -5.35 1.68 -15.74
C PHE A 804 -4.72 2.66 -16.75
N ARG A 805 -3.50 2.36 -17.24
CA ARG A 805 -2.84 3.19 -18.25
C ARG A 805 -3.56 3.17 -19.60
N ASN A 806 -4.08 2.01 -20.00
CA ASN A 806 -4.84 1.87 -21.25
C ASN A 806 -6.25 2.42 -21.08
N LEU A 807 -6.86 2.20 -19.91
CA LEU A 807 -8.15 2.73 -19.51
C LEU A 807 -8.27 4.24 -19.72
N GLN A 808 -7.28 5.00 -19.26
CA GLN A 808 -7.23 6.46 -19.46
C GLN A 808 -7.23 6.89 -20.93
N ASN A 809 -6.73 6.06 -21.84
CA ASN A 809 -6.72 6.35 -23.27
C ASN A 809 -8.08 6.04 -23.90
N VAL A 810 -8.71 4.93 -23.51
CA VAL A 810 -10.05 4.56 -23.95
C VAL A 810 -11.06 5.63 -23.54
N VAL A 811 -11.08 6.05 -22.27
CA VAL A 811 -12.01 7.11 -21.81
C VAL A 811 -11.89 8.39 -22.65
N ARG A 812 -10.65 8.80 -22.98
CA ARG A 812 -10.41 9.96 -23.85
C ARG A 812 -10.83 9.72 -25.29
N LYS A 813 -10.72 8.50 -25.81
CA LYS A 813 -11.13 8.13 -27.17
C LYS A 813 -12.65 8.09 -27.27
N VAL A 814 -13.31 7.34 -26.38
CA VAL A 814 -14.76 7.21 -26.29
C VAL A 814 -15.43 8.58 -26.20
N GLY A 815 -15.03 9.46 -25.30
CA GLY A 815 -15.72 10.74 -25.23
C GLY A 815 -15.41 11.70 -26.39
N ARG A 816 -14.26 11.58 -27.08
CA ARG A 816 -14.07 12.29 -28.36
C ARG A 816 -15.03 11.79 -29.44
N GLU A 817 -15.23 10.48 -29.53
CA GLU A 817 -16.07 9.84 -30.55
C GLU A 817 -17.56 10.04 -30.28
N ALA A 818 -17.99 9.95 -29.02
CA ALA A 818 -19.36 10.12 -28.60
C ALA A 818 -19.79 11.59 -28.41
N GLY A 819 -18.92 12.56 -28.73
CA GLY A 819 -19.22 14.00 -28.60
C GLY A 819 -19.41 14.48 -27.15
N VAL A 820 -18.96 13.69 -26.17
CA VAL A 820 -19.04 14.01 -24.76
C VAL A 820 -17.79 14.79 -24.37
N GLN A 821 -17.94 15.97 -23.77
CA GLN A 821 -16.79 16.67 -23.19
C GLN A 821 -16.25 15.85 -22.02
N VAL A 822 -15.27 14.99 -22.32
CA VAL A 822 -14.45 14.36 -21.29
C VAL A 822 -13.71 15.49 -20.62
N GLY A 823 -14.14 15.82 -19.41
CA GLY A 823 -13.34 16.67 -18.54
C GLY A 823 -11.96 16.05 -18.52
N ARG A 824 -10.92 16.83 -18.83
CA ARG A 824 -9.57 16.37 -18.52
C ARG A 824 -9.57 16.13 -17.02
N GLY A 825 -9.68 14.86 -16.61
CA GLY A 825 -9.56 14.43 -15.22
C GLY A 825 -8.29 15.04 -14.62
N ALA A 826 -8.16 15.04 -13.29
CA ALA A 826 -7.15 15.83 -12.56
C ALA A 826 -5.73 15.86 -13.19
N ALA A 827 -5.31 14.81 -13.90
CA ALA A 827 -4.04 14.70 -14.64
C ALA A 827 -3.89 15.54 -15.95
N GLY A 828 -4.95 16.13 -16.54
CA GLY A 828 -4.88 16.71 -17.88
C GLY A 828 -4.94 18.24 -17.98
N ARG A 829 -5.21 18.98 -16.89
CA ARG A 829 -5.34 20.45 -16.94
C ARG A 829 -3.98 21.18 -16.92
N MET A 830 -3.12 20.88 -17.89
CA MET A 830 -2.02 21.76 -18.31
C MET A 830 -1.94 21.82 -19.84
N GLY A 831 -1.88 23.03 -20.39
CA GLY A 831 -1.84 23.32 -21.82
C GLY A 831 -3.02 24.19 -22.25
N GLY A 832 -2.84 25.50 -22.16
CA GLY A 832 -3.80 26.48 -22.66
C GLY A 832 -3.88 26.51 -24.18
N GLY A 833 -5.05 26.94 -24.67
CA GLY A 833 -5.29 27.56 -25.98
C GLY A 833 -4.84 26.79 -27.21
N ILE A 834 -5.73 25.99 -27.79
CA ILE A 834 -5.70 25.73 -29.23
C ILE A 834 -7.06 26.14 -29.78
N ARG A 835 -7.03 27.19 -30.62
CA ARG A 835 -8.13 27.60 -31.50
C ARG A 835 -8.71 26.35 -32.17
N ALA A 836 -10.03 26.24 -32.19
CA ALA A 836 -10.74 25.30 -33.03
C ALA A 836 -10.33 25.52 -34.49
N ARG A 837 -9.34 24.77 -34.98
CA ARG A 837 -9.03 24.70 -36.41
C ARG A 837 -9.94 23.62 -36.97
N MET A 838 -11.08 24.07 -37.48
CA MET A 838 -11.95 23.27 -38.35
C MET A 838 -11.08 22.80 -39.53
N LYS A 839 -10.61 21.55 -39.49
CA LYS A 839 -9.95 20.92 -40.62
C LYS A 839 -11.07 20.47 -41.55
N LYS A 840 -11.38 21.30 -42.56
CA LYS A 840 -12.09 20.88 -43.77
C LYS A 840 -11.18 19.88 -44.48
N GLY A 841 -11.58 18.61 -44.47
CA GLY A 841 -10.91 17.52 -45.16
C GLY A 841 -11.69 16.26 -44.87
N ALA A 842 -12.48 15.82 -45.85
CA ALA A 842 -13.19 14.55 -45.84
C ALA A 842 -12.15 13.42 -46.04
N GLU A 843 -11.46 13.06 -44.96
CA GLU A 843 -10.89 11.72 -44.82
C GLU A 843 -11.97 10.89 -44.10
N GLU A 844 -12.26 9.69 -44.60
CA GLU A 844 -13.26 8.78 -44.05
C GLU A 844 -13.22 8.77 -42.51
N ARG A 845 -14.31 9.20 -41.87
CA ARG A 845 -14.43 9.07 -40.41
C ARG A 845 -14.44 7.58 -40.10
N GLU A 846 -13.30 7.07 -39.66
CA GLU A 846 -13.16 5.70 -39.18
C GLU A 846 -14.26 5.42 -38.12
N ARG A 847 -15.03 4.34 -38.30
CA ARG A 847 -16.13 3.97 -37.39
C ARG A 847 -15.60 3.86 -35.95
N GLY A 848 -16.26 4.53 -35.01
CA GLY A 848 -15.95 4.47 -33.58
C GLY A 848 -16.20 3.08 -33.00
N TYR A 849 -15.83 2.86 -31.74
CA TYR A 849 -16.14 1.58 -31.09
C TYR A 849 -17.65 1.39 -30.92
N ASP A 850 -18.11 0.16 -31.12
CA ASP A 850 -19.44 -0.29 -30.69
C ASP A 850 -19.36 -0.83 -29.24
N TYR A 851 -18.26 -1.50 -28.87
CA TYR A 851 -18.08 -2.08 -27.54
C TYR A 851 -16.64 -1.96 -27.03
N VAL A 852 -16.46 -1.80 -25.72
CA VAL A 852 -15.14 -1.93 -25.09
C VAL A 852 -15.22 -2.77 -23.82
N GLU A 853 -14.44 -3.85 -23.80
CA GLU A 853 -14.19 -4.64 -22.60
C GLU A 853 -13.10 -3.96 -21.77
N VAL A 854 -13.45 -3.57 -20.55
CA VAL A 854 -12.61 -2.71 -19.73
C VAL A 854 -12.27 -3.39 -18.41
N MET A 855 -10.97 -3.48 -18.10
CA MET A 855 -10.47 -4.03 -16.82
C MET A 855 -9.40 -3.11 -16.23
N ALA A 856 -9.45 -2.91 -14.92
CA ALA A 856 -8.49 -2.04 -14.23
C ALA A 856 -7.09 -2.67 -14.08
N CYS A 857 -7.00 -4.00 -13.92
CA CYS A 857 -5.75 -4.73 -13.81
C CYS A 857 -5.17 -5.08 -15.20
N PRO A 858 -3.85 -4.92 -15.42
CA PRO A 858 -3.17 -5.52 -16.57
C PRO A 858 -3.36 -7.03 -16.57
N GLY A 859 -3.61 -7.65 -17.72
CA GLY A 859 -3.92 -9.07 -17.84
C GLY A 859 -5.33 -9.47 -17.40
N GLY A 860 -6.17 -8.53 -16.95
CA GLY A 860 -7.53 -8.82 -16.47
C GLY A 860 -7.56 -9.47 -15.07
N CYS A 861 -8.65 -10.18 -14.76
CA CYS A 861 -8.89 -10.71 -13.41
C CYS A 861 -7.90 -11.80 -12.97
N VAL A 862 -7.24 -12.49 -13.90
CA VAL A 862 -6.21 -13.51 -13.56
C VAL A 862 -4.98 -12.91 -12.88
N ASN A 863 -4.74 -11.61 -13.08
CA ASN A 863 -3.68 -10.83 -12.42
C ASN A 863 -4.30 -9.77 -11.49
N GLY A 864 -5.43 -10.11 -10.87
CA GLY A 864 -6.09 -9.27 -9.88
C GLY A 864 -5.29 -9.19 -8.57
N GLY A 865 -5.46 -8.10 -7.83
CA GLY A 865 -4.69 -7.85 -6.60
C GLY A 865 -4.90 -8.88 -5.49
N GLY A 866 -6.02 -9.61 -5.50
CA GLY A 866 -6.33 -10.64 -4.50
C GLY A 866 -5.82 -12.05 -4.87
N GLN A 867 -5.07 -12.18 -5.96
CA GLN A 867 -4.50 -13.46 -6.40
C GLN A 867 -3.28 -13.88 -5.58
N LEU A 868 -2.90 -15.15 -5.69
CA LEU A 868 -1.65 -15.64 -5.11
C LEU A 868 -0.46 -14.97 -5.81
N LYS A 869 0.54 -14.56 -5.01
CA LYS A 869 1.78 -14.02 -5.56
C LYS A 869 2.56 -15.15 -6.23
N PRO A 870 3.10 -14.96 -7.45
CA PRO A 870 3.94 -15.96 -8.06
C PRO A 870 5.17 -16.23 -7.17
N PRO A 871 5.66 -17.47 -7.10
CA PRO A 871 6.88 -17.78 -6.35
C PRO A 871 8.02 -16.88 -6.84
N ALA A 872 8.78 -16.32 -5.89
CA ALA A 872 9.94 -15.50 -6.23
C ALA A 872 10.89 -16.35 -7.08
N ARG A 873 11.10 -15.95 -8.34
CA ARG A 873 12.11 -16.61 -9.18
C ARG A 873 13.46 -16.45 -8.50
N THR A 874 13.96 -17.52 -7.89
CA THR A 874 15.40 -17.70 -7.73
C THR A 874 15.98 -17.57 -9.13
N ARG A 875 16.87 -16.60 -9.34
CA ARG A 875 17.69 -16.61 -10.56
C ARG A 875 18.59 -17.83 -10.42
N ASP A 876 18.13 -18.94 -10.98
CA ASP A 876 18.99 -20.07 -11.24
C ASP A 876 20.13 -19.56 -12.12
N ALA A 877 21.35 -19.84 -11.65
CA ALA A 877 22.56 -19.62 -12.39
C ALA A 877 22.55 -20.55 -13.59
N GLU A 878 22.21 -20.03 -14.77
CA GLU A 878 22.57 -20.62 -16.07
C GLU A 878 22.28 -19.62 -17.20
N GLY A 879 23.35 -19.17 -17.87
CA GLY A 879 23.32 -18.46 -19.17
C GLY A 879 23.42 -16.95 -19.14
#